data_AF-A0AA92UBQ3-F1
#
_entry.id   AF-A0AA92UBQ3-F1
#
_cell.length_a   1.000
_cell.length_b   1.000
_cell.length_c   1.000
_cell.angle_alpha   90.00
_cell.angle_beta   90.00
_cell.angle_gamma   90.00
#
_symmetry.space_group_name_H-M   'P 1'
#
loop_
_entity.id
_entity.type
_entity.pdbx_description
1 polymer ?
#
loop_
_entity_poly.entity_id
_entity_poly.type
_entity_poly.pdbx_seq_one_letter_code
_entity_poly.pdbx_strand_id
1 'polypeptide(L)'
;MRILIEEYQYNVSDVHDVLYGIDAMENVEGKVSIHYVGYYYNPLLGDCVFILPKVLLRDVDGKELAFGKYQPYDIINPEGQEKLAKEERDFLYGFAVWIYRAIVVYKNDKSNDSTIVYQKMINQVGGSSKRKSNTFLDILLSLIQFNKDNKSFFFFVLKNLHSGLNKINWTRTISTTSAIIQDGNAIYLNPVNKKRKINFDEELLVIFFSILNYIADTYGFPKEINCNFDLIKGKQFEKYRNGYGKVRLNQIKYKYFSDKALQLWKLCYAFFDKSHQIYVNTSQKEYLLVKSFHIVFEAIIDALVGDNPLPDGMDKKQEDGKIVDHLFTAKSLINDESSNTYYIGDSKYYKMGNELGKESIYKQYTYARNVIQWNLDIFNSGRKPESGIKLRDDETEGYNIIPNFFISATMDEKYRYAIDGIKETDRKNNRYISKQFQNRLFDRDTLLLFHYDVNFLFVLSLYARNNRGEQQQWKENIRAKFCSEIRNWLQQDFDFYAMRPLPSVNAKEYVETHFRQVLGKVYTPFEEETIFSLALDKKDEKNNEALLAELRKNFTVKECCLGTDPHEVLPKEGVYEHVKDVIPQKGLVYKVENVFVLAVDRDAYDDYEHNRLSMEIPLDINKGMFKIDSIDYFMFIVENASEGYYRVTNSRLRIKDDKLILFLSLTDYHSFEFGFKEVAECETKTIVSLRDLMNIG
;
A
#
# COMPACT_ATOMS: atom_id res chain seq x y z
N MET A 1 0.98 -25.12 -26.53
CA MET A 1 1.39 -25.16 -25.12
C MET A 1 0.44 -26.09 -24.39
N ARG A 2 0.98 -27.05 -23.65
CA ARG A 2 0.18 -27.93 -22.77
C ARG A 2 0.06 -27.32 -21.38
N ILE A 3 -1.02 -27.64 -20.68
CA ILE A 3 -1.33 -27.10 -19.35
C ILE A 3 -1.43 -28.24 -18.34
N LEU A 4 -0.79 -28.08 -17.20
CA LEU A 4 -0.96 -28.93 -16.02
C LEU A 4 -1.26 -28.03 -14.82
N ILE A 5 -1.73 -28.61 -13.72
CA ILE A 5 -2.05 -27.86 -12.50
C ILE A 5 -1.37 -28.51 -11.31
N GLU A 6 -0.75 -27.70 -10.46
CA GLU A 6 -0.11 -28.11 -9.22
C GLU A 6 -1.09 -28.85 -8.28
N GLU A 7 -0.61 -29.93 -7.65
CA GLU A 7 -1.35 -30.76 -6.68
C GLU A 7 -2.69 -31.35 -7.17
N TYR A 8 -2.96 -31.31 -8.49
CA TYR A 8 -4.04 -32.08 -9.08
C TYR A 8 -3.60 -33.52 -9.33
N GLN A 9 -4.51 -34.47 -9.10
CA GLN A 9 -4.26 -35.90 -9.25
C GLN A 9 -4.58 -36.34 -10.69
N TYR A 10 -3.54 -36.56 -11.49
CA TYR A 10 -3.63 -37.05 -12.87
C TYR A 10 -3.40 -38.57 -12.93
N ASN A 11 -4.05 -39.30 -13.85
CA ASN A 11 -3.66 -40.68 -14.14
C ASN A 11 -2.33 -40.70 -14.92
N VAL A 12 -1.40 -41.59 -14.56
CA VAL A 12 -0.08 -41.69 -15.22
C VAL A 12 -0.21 -41.84 -16.74
N SER A 13 -1.16 -42.66 -17.21
CA SER A 13 -1.40 -42.91 -18.64
C SER A 13 -1.65 -41.65 -19.45
N ASP A 14 -2.26 -40.63 -18.85
CA ASP A 14 -2.75 -39.44 -19.55
C ASP A 14 -1.68 -38.34 -19.63
N VAL A 15 -0.72 -38.37 -18.71
CA VAL A 15 0.31 -37.33 -18.55
C VAL A 15 1.74 -37.83 -18.74
N HIS A 16 1.97 -39.13 -18.92
CA HIS A 16 3.30 -39.74 -19.09
C HIS A 16 4.17 -38.97 -20.10
N ASP A 17 3.67 -38.74 -21.30
CA ASP A 17 4.42 -38.04 -22.35
C ASP A 17 4.61 -36.56 -22.05
N VAL A 18 3.68 -35.95 -21.30
CA VAL A 18 3.74 -34.54 -20.90
C VAL A 18 4.79 -34.33 -19.83
N LEU A 19 4.90 -35.25 -18.86
CA LEU A 19 5.80 -35.17 -17.71
C LEU A 19 7.27 -35.49 -18.02
N TYR A 20 7.58 -35.90 -19.25
CA TYR A 20 8.94 -36.25 -19.64
C TYR A 20 9.95 -35.13 -19.33
N GLY A 21 10.90 -35.43 -18.44
CA GLY A 21 11.95 -34.52 -18.01
C GLY A 21 11.71 -33.82 -16.67
N ILE A 22 10.66 -34.19 -15.93
CA ILE A 22 10.40 -33.75 -14.54
C ILE A 22 10.18 -34.97 -13.65
N ASP A 23 10.76 -34.94 -12.45
CA ASP A 23 10.48 -35.93 -11.40
C ASP A 23 9.08 -35.67 -10.82
N ALA A 24 8.13 -36.54 -11.12
CA ALA A 24 6.78 -36.49 -10.56
C ALA A 24 6.59 -37.60 -9.51
N MET A 25 5.82 -37.34 -8.45
CA MET A 25 5.56 -38.33 -7.41
C MET A 25 4.41 -39.24 -7.86
N GLU A 26 4.70 -40.52 -8.05
CA GLU A 26 3.69 -41.57 -8.32
C GLU A 26 3.14 -42.12 -7.01
N ASN A 27 1.82 -42.17 -6.89
CA ASN A 27 1.13 -42.85 -5.80
C ASN A 27 0.89 -44.33 -6.15
N VAL A 28 0.69 -45.15 -5.11
CA VAL A 28 0.43 -46.61 -5.21
C VAL A 28 -0.79 -46.95 -6.10
N GLU A 29 -1.69 -45.99 -6.32
CA GLU A 29 -2.89 -46.12 -7.17
C GLU A 29 -2.66 -45.77 -8.67
N GLY A 30 -1.43 -45.52 -9.12
CA GLY A 30 -1.16 -45.14 -10.51
C GLY A 30 -1.58 -43.72 -10.87
N LYS A 31 -1.69 -42.84 -9.86
CA LYS A 31 -1.92 -41.39 -10.01
C LYS A 31 -0.65 -40.61 -9.71
N VAL A 32 -0.49 -39.47 -10.37
CA VAL A 32 0.64 -38.56 -10.21
C VAL A 32 0.15 -37.18 -9.77
N SER A 33 0.85 -36.63 -8.78
CA SER A 33 0.72 -35.24 -8.34
C SER A 33 1.99 -34.46 -8.66
N ILE A 34 1.80 -33.26 -9.20
CA ILE A 34 2.89 -32.37 -9.62
C ILE A 34 3.03 -31.27 -8.59
N HIS A 35 4.23 -31.11 -8.02
CA HIS A 35 4.52 -30.11 -6.99
C HIS A 35 5.35 -28.93 -7.52
N TYR A 36 5.24 -28.68 -8.83
CA TYR A 36 5.96 -27.61 -9.50
C TYR A 36 4.99 -26.58 -10.08
N VAL A 37 5.43 -25.33 -10.14
CA VAL A 37 4.75 -24.26 -10.88
C VAL A 37 5.77 -23.56 -11.77
N GLY A 38 5.35 -23.21 -12.98
CA GLY A 38 6.21 -22.52 -13.94
C GLY A 38 6.20 -23.17 -15.32
N TYR A 39 7.25 -22.91 -16.09
CA TYR A 39 7.35 -23.25 -17.50
C TYR A 39 8.53 -24.17 -17.75
N TYR A 40 8.32 -25.16 -18.62
CA TYR A 40 9.42 -25.92 -19.18
C TYR A 40 9.14 -26.35 -20.61
N TYR A 41 10.22 -26.64 -21.32
CA TYR A 41 10.16 -27.23 -22.65
C TYR A 41 10.18 -28.75 -22.55
N ASN A 42 9.23 -29.43 -23.17
CA ASN A 42 9.25 -30.88 -23.28
C ASN A 42 9.91 -31.28 -24.62
N PRO A 43 11.09 -31.95 -24.60
CA PRO A 43 11.80 -32.33 -25.81
C PRO A 43 11.11 -33.38 -26.66
N LEU A 44 10.35 -34.32 -26.05
CA LEU A 44 9.63 -35.36 -26.79
C LEU A 44 8.49 -34.77 -27.61
N LEU A 45 7.75 -33.85 -27.00
CA LEU A 45 6.58 -33.22 -27.62
C LEU A 45 6.95 -32.06 -28.55
N GLY A 46 8.16 -31.52 -28.40
CA GLY A 46 8.58 -30.32 -29.12
C GLY A 46 7.79 -29.06 -28.71
N ASP A 47 7.04 -29.11 -27.62
CA ASP A 47 6.16 -28.05 -27.13
C ASP A 47 6.47 -27.68 -25.67
N CYS A 48 5.98 -26.53 -25.25
CA CYS A 48 6.11 -26.05 -23.88
C CYS A 48 4.95 -26.56 -23.03
N VAL A 49 5.24 -26.84 -21.77
CA VAL A 49 4.28 -27.20 -20.75
C VAL A 49 4.29 -26.10 -19.69
N PHE A 50 3.10 -25.57 -19.38
CA PHE A 50 2.91 -24.59 -18.33
C PHE A 50 2.16 -25.24 -17.16
N ILE A 51 2.80 -25.30 -16.00
CA ILE A 51 2.19 -25.82 -14.79
C ILE A 51 1.62 -24.64 -14.00
N LEU A 52 0.30 -24.62 -13.91
CA LEU A 52 -0.47 -23.59 -13.27
C LEU A 52 -0.49 -23.75 -11.74
N PRO A 53 -0.54 -22.65 -10.99
CA PRO A 53 -0.69 -22.69 -9.55
C PRO A 53 -2.08 -23.24 -9.14
N LYS A 54 -2.15 -24.02 -8.06
CA LYS A 54 -3.40 -24.70 -7.61
C LYS A 54 -4.54 -23.76 -7.18
N VAL A 55 -4.24 -22.48 -6.95
CA VAL A 55 -5.22 -21.41 -6.69
C VAL A 55 -6.24 -21.26 -7.83
N LEU A 56 -5.96 -21.76 -9.03
CA LEU A 56 -6.90 -21.78 -10.15
C LEU A 56 -7.90 -22.96 -10.11
N LEU A 57 -7.73 -23.90 -9.18
CA LEU A 57 -8.69 -24.98 -8.93
C LEU A 57 -9.75 -24.48 -7.96
N ARG A 58 -11.00 -24.77 -8.30
CA ARG A 58 -12.15 -24.58 -7.43
C ARG A 58 -12.86 -25.91 -7.23
N ASP A 59 -13.14 -26.25 -5.98
CA ASP A 59 -14.02 -27.36 -5.68
C ASP A 59 -15.48 -26.93 -5.94
N VAL A 60 -16.14 -27.63 -6.84
CA VAL A 60 -17.57 -27.48 -7.13
C VAL A 60 -18.18 -28.87 -7.03
N ASP A 61 -19.06 -29.06 -6.04
CA ASP A 61 -19.77 -30.32 -5.78
C ASP A 61 -18.85 -31.56 -5.62
N GLY A 62 -17.70 -31.39 -4.96
CA GLY A 62 -16.72 -32.45 -4.72
C GLY A 62 -15.84 -32.78 -5.93
N LYS A 63 -15.84 -31.92 -6.95
CA LYS A 63 -14.99 -32.03 -8.14
C LYS A 63 -14.10 -30.80 -8.27
N GLU A 64 -12.81 -31.05 -8.37
CA GLU A 64 -11.82 -29.99 -8.61
C GLU A 64 -11.84 -29.57 -10.09
N LEU A 65 -12.34 -28.36 -10.35
CA LEU A 65 -12.45 -27.78 -11.69
C LEU A 65 -11.48 -26.61 -11.86
N ALA A 66 -10.78 -26.58 -13.00
CA ALA A 66 -10.02 -25.42 -13.44
C ALA A 66 -10.98 -24.29 -13.83
N PHE A 67 -10.71 -23.08 -13.33
CA PHE A 67 -11.59 -21.90 -13.49
C PHE A 67 -13.03 -22.13 -12.99
N GLY A 68 -13.26 -23.18 -12.19
CA GLY A 68 -14.60 -23.60 -11.76
C GLY A 68 -15.50 -24.16 -12.88
N LYS A 69 -14.95 -24.42 -14.08
CA LYS A 69 -15.75 -24.81 -15.28
C LYS A 69 -15.25 -26.08 -15.96
N TYR A 70 -13.93 -26.26 -16.03
CA TYR A 70 -13.31 -27.28 -16.88
C TYR A 70 -12.63 -28.35 -16.03
N GLN A 71 -12.77 -29.62 -16.40
CA GLN A 71 -11.95 -30.66 -15.81
C GLN A 71 -10.49 -30.43 -16.23
N PRO A 72 -9.51 -30.50 -15.31
CA PRO A 72 -8.11 -30.32 -15.68
C PRO A 72 -7.63 -31.24 -16.80
N TYR A 73 -8.20 -32.45 -16.92
CA TYR A 73 -7.97 -33.38 -18.03
C TYR A 73 -8.36 -32.81 -19.42
N ASP A 74 -9.45 -32.04 -19.50
CA ASP A 74 -9.97 -31.52 -20.76
C ASP A 74 -9.09 -30.42 -21.37
N ILE A 75 -8.22 -29.78 -20.57
CA ILE A 75 -7.46 -28.59 -20.99
C ILE A 75 -5.95 -28.84 -21.13
N ILE A 76 -5.51 -30.09 -20.93
CA ILE A 76 -4.08 -30.45 -21.04
C ILE A 76 -3.56 -30.16 -22.43
N ASN A 77 -4.28 -30.62 -23.46
CA ASN A 77 -3.86 -30.54 -24.85
C ASN A 77 -4.40 -29.29 -25.54
N PRO A 78 -3.69 -28.73 -26.53
CA PRO A 78 -4.12 -27.55 -27.28
C PRO A 78 -5.51 -27.69 -27.93
N GLU A 79 -5.85 -28.89 -28.40
CA GLU A 79 -7.17 -29.21 -28.98
C GLU A 79 -8.29 -29.04 -27.95
N GLY A 80 -8.07 -29.51 -26.72
CA GLY A 80 -9.02 -29.34 -25.62
C GLY A 80 -9.15 -27.89 -25.14
N GLN A 81 -8.08 -27.09 -25.30
CA GLN A 81 -8.08 -25.66 -24.99
C GLN A 81 -8.94 -24.83 -25.96
N GLU A 82 -9.42 -25.37 -27.08
CA GLU A 82 -10.39 -24.69 -27.94
C GLU A 82 -11.73 -24.45 -27.23
N LYS A 83 -12.04 -25.26 -26.21
CA LYS A 83 -13.21 -25.11 -25.33
C LYS A 83 -13.12 -23.87 -24.42
N LEU A 84 -11.92 -23.31 -24.24
CA LEU A 84 -11.71 -22.14 -23.39
C LEU A 84 -12.25 -20.87 -24.06
N ALA A 85 -12.88 -20.03 -23.25
CA ALA A 85 -13.31 -18.71 -23.70
C ALA A 85 -12.11 -17.89 -24.19
N LYS A 86 -12.36 -16.92 -25.06
CA LYS A 86 -11.29 -16.02 -25.55
C LYS A 86 -10.61 -15.29 -24.38
N GLU A 87 -11.39 -14.86 -23.39
CA GLU A 87 -10.91 -14.18 -22.19
C GLU A 87 -9.97 -15.06 -21.35
N GLU A 88 -10.31 -16.33 -21.18
CA GLU A 88 -9.49 -17.30 -20.41
C GLU A 88 -8.19 -17.62 -21.16
N ARG A 89 -8.23 -17.72 -22.49
CA ARG A 89 -7.02 -17.88 -23.32
C ARG A 89 -6.12 -16.65 -23.25
N ASP A 90 -6.69 -15.45 -23.37
CA ASP A 90 -5.96 -14.18 -23.24
C ASP A 90 -5.36 -14.03 -21.83
N PHE A 91 -6.08 -14.48 -20.79
CA PHE A 91 -5.60 -14.53 -19.41
C PHE A 91 -4.38 -15.47 -19.28
N LEU A 92 -4.50 -16.73 -19.70
CA LEU A 92 -3.40 -17.71 -19.63
C LEU A 92 -2.13 -17.21 -20.34
N TYR A 93 -2.31 -16.53 -21.47
CA TYR A 93 -1.23 -15.95 -22.26
C TYR A 93 -0.42 -14.90 -21.49
N GLY A 94 -1.10 -14.01 -20.75
CA GLY A 94 -0.45 -13.01 -19.90
C GLY A 94 0.03 -13.58 -18.56
N PHE A 95 -0.70 -14.54 -18.00
CA PHE A 95 -0.42 -15.14 -16.70
C PHE A 95 0.90 -15.90 -16.67
N ALA A 96 1.26 -16.58 -17.75
CA ALA A 96 2.57 -17.22 -17.89
C ALA A 96 3.74 -16.23 -17.72
N VAL A 97 3.59 -15.00 -18.19
CA VAL A 97 4.60 -13.94 -18.02
C VAL A 97 4.71 -13.53 -16.56
N TRP A 98 3.58 -13.39 -15.87
CA TRP A 98 3.57 -13.02 -14.45
C TRP A 98 4.20 -14.08 -13.56
N ILE A 99 3.89 -15.35 -13.78
CA ILE A 99 4.53 -16.46 -13.05
C ILE A 99 6.03 -16.50 -13.31
N TYR A 100 6.46 -16.39 -14.58
CA TYR A 100 7.89 -16.30 -14.91
C TYR A 100 8.57 -15.15 -14.18
N ARG A 101 7.98 -13.95 -14.21
CA ARG A 101 8.54 -12.77 -13.55
C ARG A 101 8.60 -12.93 -12.03
N ALA A 102 7.56 -13.45 -11.40
CA ALA A 102 7.55 -13.69 -9.96
C ALA A 102 8.65 -14.67 -9.53
N ILE A 103 8.83 -15.77 -10.28
CA ILE A 103 9.92 -16.74 -10.01
C ILE A 103 11.30 -16.08 -10.18
N VAL A 104 11.49 -15.27 -11.22
CA VAL A 104 12.76 -14.57 -11.44
C VAL A 104 13.04 -13.54 -10.34
N VAL A 105 12.03 -12.79 -9.89
CA VAL A 105 12.17 -11.83 -8.77
C VAL A 105 12.52 -12.59 -7.49
N TYR A 106 11.79 -13.66 -7.18
CA TYR A 106 12.05 -14.53 -6.03
C TYR A 106 13.49 -15.07 -6.02
N LYS A 107 13.95 -15.61 -7.15
CA LYS A 107 15.30 -16.16 -7.30
C LYS A 107 16.41 -15.12 -7.12
N ASN A 108 16.18 -13.90 -7.62
CA ASN A 108 17.19 -12.84 -7.59
C ASN A 108 17.32 -12.19 -6.21
N ASP A 109 16.35 -12.39 -5.33
CA ASP A 109 16.42 -11.95 -3.96
C ASP A 109 17.28 -12.91 -3.12
N LYS A 110 18.29 -12.35 -2.45
CA LYS A 110 19.28 -13.13 -1.70
C LYS A 110 18.76 -13.67 -0.38
N SER A 111 17.66 -13.12 0.15
CA SER A 111 17.04 -13.64 1.38
C SER A 111 16.21 -14.90 1.15
N ASN A 112 15.92 -15.23 -0.11
CA ASN A 112 15.03 -16.34 -0.47
C ASN A 112 15.81 -17.63 -0.73
N ASP A 113 15.13 -18.75 -0.54
CA ASP A 113 15.69 -20.07 -0.84
C ASP A 113 15.68 -20.33 -2.34
N SER A 114 16.75 -19.94 -3.03
CA SER A 114 16.89 -20.18 -4.47
C SER A 114 16.99 -21.68 -4.85
N THR A 115 17.16 -22.60 -3.89
CA THR A 115 17.30 -24.04 -4.19
C THR A 115 16.01 -24.69 -4.67
N ILE A 116 14.85 -24.12 -4.32
CA ILE A 116 13.54 -24.59 -4.81
C ILE A 116 13.31 -24.26 -6.29
N VAL A 117 14.12 -23.35 -6.86
CA VAL A 117 14.00 -22.89 -8.24
C VAL A 117 14.87 -23.76 -9.16
N TYR A 118 14.22 -24.62 -9.93
CA TYR A 118 14.87 -25.39 -10.97
C TYR A 118 14.96 -24.56 -12.26
N GLN A 119 16.18 -24.09 -12.56
CA GLN A 119 16.49 -23.44 -13.84
C GLN A 119 17.51 -24.24 -14.63
N LYS A 120 17.16 -24.63 -15.85
CA LYS A 120 18.07 -25.29 -16.78
C LYS A 120 18.02 -24.59 -18.12
N MET A 121 19.17 -24.16 -18.62
CA MET A 121 19.33 -23.68 -19.98
C MET A 121 19.82 -24.85 -20.83
N ILE A 122 18.98 -25.40 -21.71
CA ILE A 122 19.44 -26.38 -22.69
C ILE A 122 19.88 -25.63 -23.94
N ASN A 123 21.19 -25.54 -24.12
CA ASN A 123 21.82 -25.10 -25.36
C ASN A 123 21.65 -26.21 -26.42
N GLN A 124 21.13 -25.88 -27.61
CA GLN A 124 21.22 -26.81 -28.73
C GLN A 124 22.66 -26.86 -29.25
N VAL A 125 23.25 -28.07 -29.25
CA VAL A 125 24.47 -28.37 -29.99
C VAL A 125 24.05 -28.59 -31.45
N GLY A 126 24.34 -27.60 -32.32
CA GLY A 126 23.98 -27.62 -33.74
C GLY A 126 23.20 -26.37 -34.15
N GLY A 127 23.60 -25.76 -35.28
CA GLY A 127 23.19 -24.41 -35.68
C GLY A 127 21.67 -24.15 -35.75
N SER A 128 21.31 -22.90 -35.40
CA SER A 128 20.06 -22.18 -35.69
C SER A 128 18.91 -23.00 -36.31
N SER A 129 18.28 -23.86 -35.51
CA SER A 129 17.00 -24.47 -35.87
C SER A 129 15.87 -23.51 -35.53
N LYS A 130 15.16 -23.03 -36.56
CA LYS A 130 13.98 -22.15 -36.41
C LYS A 130 12.83 -22.94 -35.78
N ARG A 131 12.45 -22.64 -34.53
CA ARG A 131 11.28 -23.25 -33.85
C ARG A 131 10.06 -22.34 -33.98
N LYS A 132 8.83 -22.87 -34.02
CA LYS A 132 7.63 -22.06 -33.71
C LYS A 132 7.73 -21.55 -32.26
N SER A 133 7.66 -20.24 -32.04
CA SER A 133 7.38 -19.66 -30.72
C SER A 133 5.96 -20.04 -30.36
N ASN A 134 5.80 -20.87 -29.34
CA ASN A 134 4.50 -21.42 -28.97
C ASN A 134 3.82 -20.61 -27.87
N THR A 135 4.52 -19.66 -27.23
CA THR A 135 3.99 -18.88 -26.09
C THR A 135 4.29 -17.39 -26.19
N PHE A 136 3.51 -16.56 -25.48
CA PHE A 136 3.78 -15.12 -25.36
C PHE A 136 5.13 -14.84 -24.73
N LEU A 137 5.44 -15.59 -23.66
CA LEU A 137 6.66 -15.45 -22.90
C LEU A 137 7.87 -15.60 -23.82
N ASP A 138 7.87 -16.60 -24.71
CA ASP A 138 8.95 -16.79 -25.68
C ASP A 138 9.12 -15.55 -26.59
N ILE A 139 8.03 -14.91 -27.01
CA ILE A 139 8.06 -13.68 -27.83
C ILE A 139 8.68 -12.53 -27.03
N LEU A 140 8.25 -12.33 -25.79
CA LEU A 140 8.76 -11.26 -24.92
C LEU A 140 10.26 -11.44 -24.63
N LEU A 141 10.66 -12.65 -24.24
CA LEU A 141 12.06 -12.99 -23.99
C LEU A 141 12.90 -12.81 -25.26
N SER A 142 12.38 -13.18 -26.43
CA SER A 142 13.07 -12.99 -27.70
C SER A 142 13.24 -11.52 -28.09
N LEU A 143 12.25 -10.66 -27.79
CA LEU A 143 12.37 -9.21 -27.99
C LEU A 143 13.46 -8.61 -27.08
N ILE A 144 13.49 -9.01 -25.81
CA ILE A 144 14.49 -8.56 -24.83
C ILE A 144 15.89 -9.05 -25.23
N GLN A 145 16.02 -10.33 -25.61
CA GLN A 145 17.28 -10.92 -26.04
C GLN A 145 17.77 -10.26 -27.33
N PHE A 146 16.88 -10.02 -28.30
CA PHE A 146 17.23 -9.30 -29.53
C PHE A 146 17.80 -7.91 -29.22
N ASN A 147 17.22 -7.19 -28.24
CA ASN A 147 17.74 -5.89 -27.80
C ASN A 147 19.17 -5.98 -27.26
N LYS A 148 19.44 -7.00 -26.43
CA LYS A 148 20.76 -7.22 -25.82
C LYS A 148 21.81 -7.58 -26.86
N ASP A 149 21.49 -8.46 -27.80
CA ASP A 149 22.43 -8.99 -28.78
C ASP A 149 22.71 -8.02 -29.94
N ASN A 150 21.79 -7.09 -30.22
CA ASN A 150 21.84 -6.23 -31.41
C ASN A 150 22.07 -4.74 -31.12
N LYS A 151 22.69 -4.40 -29.97
CA LYS A 151 23.03 -3.00 -29.62
C LYS A 151 23.80 -2.28 -30.73
N SER A 152 24.81 -2.94 -31.32
CA SER A 152 25.61 -2.38 -32.41
C SER A 152 24.80 -2.08 -33.67
N PHE A 153 23.78 -2.88 -33.97
CA PHE A 153 22.87 -2.65 -35.10
C PHE A 153 22.05 -1.37 -34.89
N PHE A 154 21.52 -1.14 -33.70
CA PHE A 154 20.76 0.09 -33.40
C PHE A 154 21.64 1.34 -33.53
N PHE A 155 22.86 1.31 -33.00
CA PHE A 155 23.81 2.41 -33.15
C PHE A 155 24.21 2.64 -34.61
N PHE A 156 24.35 1.59 -35.42
CA PHE A 156 24.62 1.73 -36.84
C PHE A 156 23.46 2.41 -37.59
N VAL A 157 22.21 2.01 -37.31
CA VAL A 157 21.02 2.64 -37.91
C VAL A 157 20.92 4.10 -37.49
N LEU A 158 21.13 4.41 -36.21
CA LEU A 158 21.18 5.80 -35.70
C LEU A 158 22.30 6.62 -36.34
N LYS A 159 23.51 6.07 -36.44
CA LYS A 159 24.64 6.75 -37.10
C LYS A 159 24.30 7.09 -38.55
N ASN A 160 23.68 6.16 -39.27
CA ASN A 160 23.26 6.38 -40.65
C ASN A 160 22.13 7.40 -40.79
N LEU A 161 21.21 7.44 -39.83
CA LEU A 161 20.16 8.45 -39.72
C LEU A 161 20.78 9.85 -39.61
N HIS A 162 21.73 10.03 -38.69
CA HIS A 162 22.39 11.32 -38.47
C HIS A 162 23.38 11.72 -39.58
N SER A 163 24.01 10.75 -40.26
CA SER A 163 24.92 11.04 -41.40
C SER A 163 24.20 11.54 -42.66
N GLY A 164 22.88 11.37 -42.74
CA GLY A 164 22.07 11.71 -43.92
C GLY A 164 21.76 13.20 -44.11
N LEU A 165 22.09 14.06 -43.14
CA LEU A 165 21.87 15.51 -43.22
C LEU A 165 22.86 16.23 -44.16
N ASN A 166 23.79 15.50 -44.79
CA ASN A 166 24.96 16.10 -45.44
C ASN A 166 24.84 16.33 -46.95
N LYS A 167 23.78 15.87 -47.64
CA LYS A 167 23.63 16.10 -49.08
C LYS A 167 22.80 17.35 -49.35
N ILE A 168 23.51 18.47 -49.49
CA ILE A 168 22.96 19.78 -49.86
C ILE A 168 22.26 19.68 -51.21
N ASN A 169 21.01 20.17 -51.29
CA ASN A 169 20.34 20.40 -52.56
C ASN A 169 20.77 21.76 -53.09
N TRP A 170 21.88 21.79 -53.83
CA TRP A 170 22.44 23.04 -54.36
C TRP A 170 21.42 23.84 -55.17
N THR A 171 20.63 23.19 -56.02
CA THR A 171 19.61 23.87 -56.83
C THR A 171 18.59 24.62 -55.97
N ARG A 172 18.09 23.98 -54.90
CA ARG A 172 17.11 24.60 -53.99
C ARG A 172 17.77 25.61 -53.05
N THR A 173 19.01 25.37 -52.65
CA THR A 173 19.80 26.28 -51.79
C THR A 173 20.07 27.59 -52.53
N ILE A 174 20.58 27.52 -53.76
CA ILE A 174 20.83 28.69 -54.61
C ILE A 174 19.55 29.48 -54.86
N SER A 175 18.40 28.81 -55.02
CA SER A 175 17.13 29.47 -55.34
C SER A 175 16.39 30.07 -54.14
N THR A 176 16.67 29.63 -52.91
CA THR A 176 15.86 30.03 -51.72
C THR A 176 16.67 30.71 -50.63
N THR A 177 18.00 30.59 -50.65
CA THR A 177 18.87 31.13 -49.61
C THR A 177 19.79 32.18 -50.22
N SER A 178 19.92 33.34 -49.59
CA SER A 178 20.82 34.39 -50.05
C SER A 178 22.29 33.97 -49.83
N ALA A 179 23.12 34.14 -50.86
CA ALA A 179 24.55 33.90 -50.79
C ALA A 179 25.30 35.16 -50.34
N ILE A 180 26.35 34.98 -49.56
CA ILE A 180 27.34 36.02 -49.25
C ILE A 180 28.50 35.82 -50.21
N ILE A 181 28.84 36.84 -51.00
CA ILE A 181 29.94 36.77 -51.97
C ILE A 181 31.18 37.42 -51.36
N GLN A 182 32.27 36.65 -51.26
CA GLN A 182 33.56 37.13 -50.80
C GLN A 182 34.66 36.55 -51.70
N ASP A 183 35.56 37.39 -52.19
CA ASP A 183 36.69 37.02 -53.07
C ASP A 183 36.30 36.15 -54.28
N GLY A 184 35.16 36.47 -54.92
CA GLY A 184 34.64 35.73 -56.08
C GLY A 184 33.99 34.39 -55.74
N ASN A 185 33.93 33.99 -54.47
CA ASN A 185 33.29 32.76 -54.01
C ASN A 185 31.95 33.05 -53.34
N ALA A 186 30.92 32.27 -53.68
CA ALA A 186 29.60 32.35 -53.07
C ALA A 186 29.50 31.40 -51.86
N ILE A 187 29.26 31.96 -50.67
CA ILE A 187 29.14 31.23 -49.41
C ILE A 187 27.66 31.24 -48.98
N TYR A 188 27.10 30.06 -48.75
CA TYR A 188 25.73 29.88 -48.26
C TYR A 188 25.77 29.46 -46.79
N LEU A 189 25.27 30.32 -45.88
CA LEU A 189 25.27 30.02 -44.44
C LEU A 189 24.25 28.95 -44.04
N ASN A 190 23.11 28.88 -44.73
CA ASN A 190 21.99 27.99 -44.39
C ASN A 190 21.59 27.08 -45.57
N PRO A 191 22.41 26.07 -45.94
CA PRO A 191 22.12 25.21 -47.08
C PRO A 191 20.87 24.34 -46.89
N VAL A 192 20.07 24.21 -47.95
CA VAL A 192 18.85 23.38 -47.95
C VAL A 192 19.20 21.93 -48.25
N ASN A 193 19.19 21.08 -47.22
CA ASN A 193 19.50 19.67 -47.33
C ASN A 193 18.35 18.83 -47.91
N LYS A 194 18.67 17.78 -48.70
CA LYS A 194 17.68 16.76 -49.05
C LYS A 194 17.35 15.93 -47.82
N LYS A 195 16.20 16.17 -47.19
CA LYS A 195 15.66 15.23 -46.20
C LYS A 195 15.41 13.89 -46.89
N ARG A 196 15.95 12.79 -46.34
CA ARG A 196 15.55 11.45 -46.79
C ARG A 196 14.03 11.30 -46.55
N LYS A 197 13.32 10.80 -47.55
CA LYS A 197 11.90 10.42 -47.49
C LYS A 197 11.72 9.39 -46.36
N ILE A 198 10.66 9.52 -45.56
CA ILE A 198 10.17 8.64 -44.46
C ILE A 198 11.10 7.44 -44.18
N ASN A 199 11.86 7.48 -43.08
CA ASN A 199 12.76 6.38 -42.73
C ASN A 199 11.99 5.24 -42.06
N PHE A 200 11.68 4.20 -42.82
CA PHE A 200 10.95 3.03 -42.31
C PHE A 200 11.74 2.25 -41.25
N ASP A 201 13.08 2.30 -41.26
CA ASP A 201 13.90 1.68 -40.21
C ASP A 201 13.72 2.41 -38.87
N GLU A 202 13.64 3.74 -38.88
CA GLU A 202 13.36 4.55 -37.70
C GLU A 202 11.96 4.26 -37.14
N GLU A 203 10.96 4.16 -38.02
CA GLU A 203 9.60 3.80 -37.63
C GLU A 203 9.53 2.39 -36.98
N LEU A 204 10.25 1.40 -37.52
CA LEU A 204 10.34 0.07 -36.91
C LEU A 204 11.01 0.12 -35.54
N LEU A 205 12.09 0.90 -35.39
CA LEU A 205 12.76 1.06 -34.10
C LEU A 205 11.86 1.75 -33.07
N VAL A 206 11.11 2.78 -33.47
CA VAL A 206 10.12 3.43 -32.58
C VAL A 206 9.10 2.41 -32.11
N ILE A 207 8.53 1.58 -32.99
CA ILE A 207 7.58 0.53 -32.61
C ILE A 207 8.24 -0.47 -31.65
N PHE A 208 9.45 -0.94 -31.96
CA PHE A 208 10.18 -1.90 -31.14
C PHE A 208 10.48 -1.37 -29.72
N PHE A 209 11.08 -0.18 -29.62
CA PHE A 209 11.38 0.43 -28.32
C PHE A 209 10.11 0.80 -27.56
N SER A 210 9.00 1.09 -28.25
CA SER A 210 7.68 1.26 -27.62
C SER A 210 7.16 -0.05 -27.02
N ILE A 211 7.35 -1.18 -27.72
CA ILE A 211 7.04 -2.52 -27.20
C ILE A 211 7.90 -2.83 -25.98
N LEU A 212 9.21 -2.59 -26.03
CA LEU A 212 10.10 -2.80 -24.88
C LEU A 212 9.72 -1.93 -23.68
N ASN A 213 9.37 -0.66 -23.92
CA ASN A 213 8.88 0.24 -22.88
C ASN A 213 7.59 -0.30 -22.26
N TYR A 214 6.64 -0.77 -23.08
CA TYR A 214 5.42 -1.40 -22.59
C TYR A 214 5.69 -2.66 -21.76
N ILE A 215 6.61 -3.53 -22.21
CA ILE A 215 6.98 -4.76 -21.50
C ILE A 215 7.61 -4.43 -20.14
N ALA A 216 8.48 -3.42 -20.09
CA ALA A 216 9.09 -2.93 -18.87
C ALA A 216 8.04 -2.34 -17.91
N ASP A 217 7.22 -1.41 -18.39
CA ASP A 217 6.22 -0.72 -17.55
C ASP A 217 5.11 -1.68 -17.09
N THR A 218 4.72 -2.65 -17.91
CA THR A 218 3.63 -3.59 -17.56
C THR A 218 4.12 -4.73 -16.67
N TYR A 219 5.21 -5.41 -17.04
CA TYR A 219 5.67 -6.67 -16.43
C TYR A 219 6.96 -6.53 -15.61
N GLY A 220 7.53 -5.32 -15.52
CA GLY A 220 8.74 -5.06 -14.72
C GLY A 220 10.02 -5.66 -15.28
N PHE A 221 10.14 -5.88 -16.59
CA PHE A 221 11.40 -6.31 -17.20
C PHE A 221 12.43 -5.16 -17.25
N PRO A 222 13.75 -5.45 -17.24
CA PRO A 222 14.79 -4.43 -17.31
C PRO A 222 14.70 -3.54 -18.56
N LYS A 223 14.75 -2.23 -18.36
CA LYS A 223 14.67 -1.21 -19.41
C LYS A 223 16.04 -0.86 -19.96
N GLU A 224 16.49 -1.57 -20.99
CA GLU A 224 17.73 -1.23 -21.71
C GLU A 224 17.42 -0.45 -23.01
N ILE A 225 16.88 0.76 -22.90
CA ILE A 225 16.62 1.62 -24.06
C ILE A 225 17.81 2.57 -24.24
N ASN A 226 18.72 2.22 -25.15
CA ASN A 226 19.95 2.99 -25.37
C ASN A 226 19.77 4.21 -26.30
N CYS A 227 18.52 4.53 -26.68
CA CYS A 227 18.21 5.46 -27.77
C CYS A 227 17.04 6.38 -27.38
N ASN A 228 17.20 7.70 -27.56
CA ASN A 228 16.16 8.69 -27.25
C ASN A 228 15.15 8.84 -28.40
N PHE A 229 14.37 7.79 -28.66
CA PHE A 229 13.25 7.86 -29.61
C PHE A 229 11.99 8.42 -28.94
N ASP A 230 11.17 9.12 -29.73
CA ASP A 230 9.81 9.51 -29.31
C ASP A 230 8.91 8.28 -29.30
N LEU A 231 8.87 7.61 -28.14
CA LEU A 231 8.13 6.35 -27.97
C LEU A 231 6.62 6.57 -27.97
N ILE A 232 5.91 5.62 -28.55
CA ILE A 232 4.45 5.54 -28.53
C ILE A 232 4.02 5.04 -27.15
N LYS A 233 3.34 5.89 -26.37
CA LYS A 233 2.95 5.60 -24.98
C LYS A 233 1.45 5.79 -24.76
N GLY A 234 0.95 5.24 -23.65
CA GLY A 234 -0.42 5.43 -23.17
C GLY A 234 -1.49 5.02 -24.20
N LYS A 235 -2.53 5.85 -24.36
CA LYS A 235 -3.68 5.59 -25.25
C LYS A 235 -3.28 5.31 -26.70
N GLN A 236 -2.19 5.92 -27.18
CA GLN A 236 -1.71 5.66 -28.53
C GLN A 236 -1.19 4.22 -28.66
N PHE A 237 -0.44 3.74 -27.68
CA PHE A 237 0.06 2.36 -27.70
C PHE A 237 -1.07 1.33 -27.55
N GLU A 238 -2.10 1.64 -26.75
CA GLU A 238 -3.29 0.78 -26.67
C GLU A 238 -4.02 0.65 -28.01
N LYS A 239 -4.07 1.72 -28.82
CA LYS A 239 -4.58 1.64 -30.20
C LYS A 239 -3.73 0.69 -31.06
N TYR A 240 -2.40 0.69 -30.88
CA TYR A 240 -1.51 -0.25 -31.56
C TYR A 240 -1.79 -1.70 -31.15
N ARG A 241 -2.03 -1.96 -29.85
CA ARG A 241 -2.41 -3.29 -29.35
C ARG A 241 -3.77 -3.74 -29.84
N ASN A 242 -4.73 -2.82 -30.00
CA ASN A 242 -6.08 -3.07 -30.52
C ASN A 242 -6.13 -3.19 -32.06
N GLY A 243 -5.09 -3.78 -32.66
CA GLY A 243 -5.05 -4.16 -34.08
C GLY A 243 -4.31 -3.19 -35.00
N TYR A 244 -4.17 -1.91 -34.65
CA TYR A 244 -3.48 -0.94 -35.53
C TYR A 244 -2.00 -1.30 -35.74
N GLY A 245 -1.33 -1.88 -34.74
CA GLY A 245 0.06 -2.30 -34.83
C GLY A 245 0.30 -3.33 -35.94
N LYS A 246 -0.62 -4.29 -36.12
CA LYS A 246 -0.54 -5.29 -37.21
C LYS A 246 -0.67 -4.62 -38.57
N VAL A 247 -1.67 -3.75 -38.71
CA VAL A 247 -1.94 -3.01 -39.95
C VAL A 247 -0.73 -2.16 -40.31
N ARG A 248 -0.17 -1.45 -39.32
CA ARG A 248 0.98 -0.58 -39.53
C ARG A 248 2.23 -1.36 -39.91
N LEU A 249 2.53 -2.47 -39.22
CA LEU A 249 3.64 -3.35 -39.56
C LEU A 249 3.51 -3.94 -40.97
N ASN A 250 2.31 -4.32 -41.40
CA ASN A 250 2.09 -4.81 -42.76
C ASN A 250 2.32 -3.73 -43.84
N GLN A 251 1.99 -2.46 -43.57
CA GLN A 251 2.25 -1.34 -44.50
C GLN A 251 3.75 -1.07 -44.74
N ILE A 252 4.62 -1.53 -43.82
CA ILE A 252 6.06 -1.29 -43.86
C ILE A 252 6.87 -2.56 -44.19
N LYS A 253 6.25 -3.74 -44.27
CA LYS A 253 6.89 -5.06 -44.42
C LYS A 253 7.92 -5.17 -45.57
N TYR A 254 7.63 -4.63 -46.75
CA TYR A 254 8.47 -4.80 -47.94
C TYR A 254 9.53 -3.70 -48.14
N LYS A 255 9.82 -2.91 -47.10
CA LYS A 255 10.67 -1.71 -47.21
C LYS A 255 12.02 -1.87 -46.50
N TYR A 256 12.31 -3.06 -45.97
CA TYR A 256 13.53 -3.38 -45.21
C TYR A 256 14.52 -4.18 -46.04
N PHE A 257 15.79 -3.78 -46.01
CA PHE A 257 16.85 -4.41 -46.80
C PHE A 257 17.81 -5.28 -45.98
N SER A 258 17.75 -5.22 -44.64
CA SER A 258 18.62 -6.01 -43.76
C SER A 258 17.89 -7.19 -43.12
N ASP A 259 18.56 -8.34 -43.04
CA ASP A 259 18.03 -9.54 -42.38
C ASP A 259 17.66 -9.31 -40.91
N LYS A 260 18.44 -8.45 -40.22
CA LYS A 260 18.16 -8.05 -38.84
C LYS A 260 16.88 -7.22 -38.72
N ALA A 261 16.60 -6.30 -39.64
CA ALA A 261 15.35 -5.54 -39.66
C ALA A 261 14.15 -6.45 -39.97
N LEU A 262 14.29 -7.42 -40.86
CA LEU A 262 13.24 -8.42 -41.13
C LEU A 262 12.98 -9.31 -39.92
N GLN A 263 14.01 -9.71 -39.19
CA GLN A 263 13.86 -10.46 -37.93
C GLN A 263 13.15 -9.62 -36.87
N LEU A 264 13.55 -8.35 -36.70
CA LEU A 264 12.92 -7.42 -35.78
C LEU A 264 11.43 -7.20 -36.10
N TRP A 265 11.12 -7.01 -37.38
CA TRP A 265 9.74 -6.89 -37.86
C TRP A 265 8.90 -8.12 -37.49
N LYS A 266 9.45 -9.33 -37.69
CA LYS A 266 8.75 -10.58 -37.32
C LYS A 266 8.45 -10.65 -35.83
N LEU A 267 9.39 -10.27 -34.97
CA LEU A 267 9.20 -10.25 -33.51
C LEU A 267 8.15 -9.20 -33.09
N CYS A 268 8.21 -7.99 -33.65
CA CYS A 268 7.22 -6.94 -33.37
C CYS A 268 5.83 -7.35 -33.87
N TYR A 269 5.76 -8.00 -35.03
CA TYR A 269 4.51 -8.53 -35.55
C TYR A 269 3.94 -9.61 -34.63
N ALA A 270 4.78 -10.55 -34.16
CA ALA A 270 4.40 -11.59 -33.19
C ALA A 270 3.70 -11.00 -31.96
N PHE A 271 4.28 -9.94 -31.41
CA PHE A 271 3.76 -9.27 -30.23
C PHE A 271 2.35 -8.71 -30.43
N PHE A 272 2.09 -8.05 -31.57
CA PHE A 272 0.75 -7.51 -31.85
C PHE A 272 -0.21 -8.57 -32.35
N ASP A 273 0.29 -9.61 -33.04
CA ASP A 273 -0.56 -10.59 -33.68
C ASP A 273 -1.34 -11.40 -32.64
N LYS A 274 -0.74 -11.63 -31.46
CA LYS A 274 -1.26 -12.55 -30.41
C LYS A 274 -1.61 -13.96 -30.94
N SER A 275 -1.30 -14.24 -32.21
CA SER A 275 -1.61 -15.48 -32.90
C SER A 275 -0.37 -16.37 -32.83
N HIS A 276 -0.58 -17.64 -32.48
CA HIS A 276 0.41 -18.58 -31.97
C HIS A 276 1.38 -19.14 -33.04
N GLN A 277 1.63 -18.41 -34.14
CA GLN A 277 2.29 -18.99 -35.31
C GLN A 277 3.42 -18.13 -35.89
N ILE A 278 4.48 -17.91 -35.12
CA ILE A 278 5.73 -17.35 -35.66
C ILE A 278 6.89 -18.28 -35.38
N TYR A 279 7.76 -18.50 -36.36
CA TYR A 279 9.02 -19.22 -36.15
C TYR A 279 10.05 -18.24 -35.58
N VAL A 280 10.41 -18.42 -34.32
CA VAL A 280 11.42 -17.65 -33.60
C VAL A 280 12.67 -18.50 -33.39
N ASN A 281 13.82 -17.86 -33.59
CA ASN A 281 15.12 -18.52 -33.48
C ASN A 281 15.57 -18.46 -32.00
N THR A 282 15.01 -19.30 -31.15
CA THR A 282 15.42 -19.42 -29.75
C THR A 282 16.48 -20.51 -29.63
N SER A 283 17.75 -20.11 -29.50
CA SER A 283 18.87 -21.02 -29.21
C SER A 283 18.85 -21.58 -27.78
N GLN A 284 17.97 -21.04 -26.92
CA GLN A 284 17.89 -21.36 -25.50
C GLN A 284 16.53 -21.97 -25.18
N LYS A 285 16.53 -23.23 -24.74
CA LYS A 285 15.38 -23.86 -24.10
C LYS A 285 15.52 -23.62 -22.60
N GLU A 286 14.71 -22.72 -22.06
CA GLU A 286 14.74 -22.40 -20.63
C GLU A 286 13.71 -23.27 -19.88
N TYR A 287 14.17 -23.94 -18.83
CA TYR A 287 13.33 -24.52 -17.79
C TYR A 287 13.31 -23.49 -16.67
N LEU A 288 12.14 -23.09 -16.22
CA LEU A 288 11.99 -22.28 -15.02
C LEU A 288 10.79 -22.80 -14.22
N LEU A 289 11.10 -23.65 -13.25
CA LEU A 289 10.13 -24.28 -12.37
C LEU A 289 10.47 -23.97 -10.93
N VAL A 290 9.45 -23.85 -10.09
CA VAL A 290 9.61 -23.79 -8.65
C VAL A 290 8.91 -24.97 -8.02
N LYS A 291 9.64 -25.70 -7.18
CA LYS A 291 9.05 -26.71 -6.30
C LYS A 291 8.31 -26.00 -5.17
N SER A 292 7.09 -26.42 -4.87
CA SER A 292 6.30 -25.92 -3.73
C SER A 292 6.03 -24.42 -3.81
N PHE A 293 5.11 -24.01 -4.68
CA PHE A 293 4.87 -22.59 -4.96
C PHE A 293 4.32 -21.80 -3.77
N HIS A 294 3.80 -22.46 -2.73
CA HIS A 294 3.39 -21.81 -1.49
C HIS A 294 4.53 -21.00 -0.84
N ILE A 295 5.79 -21.43 -0.95
CA ILE A 295 6.96 -20.70 -0.43
C ILE A 295 7.17 -19.40 -1.20
N VAL A 296 6.94 -19.40 -2.52
CA VAL A 296 6.99 -18.18 -3.35
C VAL A 296 5.84 -17.26 -2.97
N PHE A 297 4.66 -17.81 -2.70
CA PHE A 297 3.51 -17.02 -2.25
C PHE A 297 3.76 -16.38 -0.88
N GLU A 298 4.35 -17.10 0.06
CA GLU A 298 4.81 -16.56 1.35
C GLU A 298 5.77 -15.40 1.13
N ALA A 299 6.80 -15.55 0.29
CA ALA A 299 7.72 -14.46 -0.01
C ALA A 299 7.07 -13.26 -0.72
N ILE A 300 6.03 -13.50 -1.54
CA ILE A 300 5.22 -12.42 -2.14
C ILE A 300 4.53 -11.61 -1.04
N ILE A 301 3.82 -12.28 -0.12
CA ILE A 301 3.10 -11.59 0.96
C ILE A 301 4.08 -10.92 1.93
N ASP A 302 5.19 -11.57 2.23
CA ASP A 302 6.23 -11.03 3.11
C ASP A 302 6.83 -9.74 2.56
N ALA A 303 7.16 -9.71 1.27
CA ALA A 303 7.67 -8.51 0.60
C ALA A 303 6.64 -7.36 0.58
N LEU A 304 5.35 -7.68 0.59
CA LEU A 304 4.27 -6.69 0.46
C LEU A 304 3.70 -6.23 1.81
N VAL A 305 3.82 -7.01 2.88
CA VAL A 305 3.22 -6.72 4.19
C VAL A 305 4.21 -6.82 5.35
N GLY A 306 5.21 -7.72 5.29
CA GLY A 306 6.19 -7.97 6.35
C GLY A 306 7.31 -6.93 6.41
N ASP A 307 8.01 -6.85 7.54
CA ASP A 307 9.25 -6.09 7.68
C ASP A 307 10.46 -6.98 7.39
N ASN A 308 11.47 -6.43 6.70
CA ASN A 308 12.70 -7.14 6.39
C ASN A 308 13.90 -6.20 6.63
N PRO A 309 14.78 -6.47 7.61
CA PRO A 309 14.71 -7.60 8.56
C PRO A 309 13.50 -7.52 9.49
N LEU A 310 13.19 -8.63 10.17
CA LEU A 310 12.18 -8.64 11.22
C LEU A 310 12.57 -7.68 12.36
N PRO A 311 11.59 -7.08 13.06
CA PRO A 311 11.87 -6.13 14.12
C PRO A 311 12.61 -6.77 15.31
N ASP A 312 13.44 -5.97 15.98
CA ASP A 312 14.08 -6.28 17.26
C ASP A 312 14.98 -7.53 17.26
N GLY A 313 15.65 -7.76 16.13
CA GLY A 313 16.60 -8.85 15.96
C GLY A 313 15.94 -10.24 16.02
N MET A 314 14.62 -10.32 15.87
CA MET A 314 13.90 -11.59 15.87
C MET A 314 14.24 -12.41 14.63
N ASP A 315 14.61 -13.68 14.83
CA ASP A 315 14.82 -14.60 13.72
C ASP A 315 13.49 -15.15 13.21
N LYS A 316 13.36 -15.31 11.88
CA LYS A 316 12.17 -15.97 11.29
C LYS A 316 11.95 -17.36 11.87
N LYS A 317 13.04 -18.11 12.06
CA LYS A 317 13.02 -19.41 12.73
C LYS A 317 13.20 -19.20 14.23
N GLN A 318 12.16 -19.52 14.98
CA GLN A 318 12.10 -19.42 16.43
C GLN A 318 12.81 -20.62 17.08
N GLU A 319 13.14 -20.50 18.37
CA GLU A 319 13.84 -21.56 19.13
C GLU A 319 13.06 -22.88 19.21
N ASP A 320 11.73 -22.82 19.15
CA ASP A 320 10.85 -23.99 19.09
C ASP A 320 10.83 -24.69 17.72
N GLY A 321 11.64 -24.20 16.77
CA GLY A 321 11.75 -24.70 15.41
C GLY A 321 10.64 -24.23 14.47
N LYS A 322 9.66 -23.45 14.95
CA LYS A 322 8.61 -22.88 14.09
C LYS A 322 9.09 -21.63 13.37
N ILE A 323 8.46 -21.31 12.25
CA ILE A 323 8.85 -20.20 11.38
C ILE A 323 7.73 -19.16 11.36
N VAL A 324 7.97 -17.94 11.82
CA VAL A 324 7.01 -16.84 11.70
C VAL A 324 7.07 -16.31 10.26
N ASP A 325 5.96 -16.41 9.54
CA ASP A 325 5.92 -16.07 8.12
C ASP A 325 6.04 -14.56 7.90
N HIS A 326 5.14 -13.79 8.52
CA HIS A 326 5.09 -12.34 8.40
C HIS A 326 5.02 -11.69 9.78
N LEU A 327 5.94 -10.78 10.05
CA LEU A 327 5.93 -9.96 11.25
C LEU A 327 6.31 -8.54 10.85
N PHE A 328 5.59 -7.56 11.41
CA PHE A 328 5.89 -6.17 11.19
C PHE A 328 5.41 -5.27 12.31
N THR A 329 5.93 -4.05 12.30
CA THR A 329 5.54 -2.97 13.20
C THR A 329 4.53 -2.05 12.51
N ALA A 330 3.46 -1.72 13.22
CA ALA A 330 2.47 -0.74 12.79
C ALA A 330 1.81 -0.11 14.03
N LYS A 331 0.98 0.93 13.79
CA LYS A 331 0.30 1.66 14.86
C LYS A 331 -0.45 0.74 15.81
N SER A 332 -0.37 1.06 17.10
CA SER A 332 -1.18 0.44 18.14
C SER A 332 -2.67 0.56 17.83
N LEU A 333 -3.45 -0.45 18.20
CA LEU A 333 -4.90 -0.38 18.04
C LEU A 333 -5.55 0.60 19.02
N ILE A 334 -4.88 0.95 20.12
CA ILE A 334 -5.50 1.62 21.26
C ILE A 334 -5.46 3.14 21.14
N ASN A 335 -4.31 3.72 20.79
CA ASN A 335 -4.13 5.16 20.63
C ASN A 335 -3.65 5.53 19.22
N ASP A 336 -3.88 6.80 18.85
CA ASP A 336 -3.36 7.40 17.61
C ASP A 336 -2.02 8.14 17.81
N GLU A 337 -1.52 8.16 19.05
CA GLU A 337 -0.15 8.58 19.38
C GLU A 337 0.88 7.73 18.62
N SER A 338 2.15 8.15 18.62
CA SER A 338 3.24 7.50 17.87
C SER A 338 3.61 6.08 18.33
N SER A 339 2.76 5.44 19.14
CA SER A 339 2.99 4.09 19.66
C SER A 339 2.73 3.02 18.60
N ASN A 340 3.62 2.05 18.52
CA ASN A 340 3.53 0.92 17.61
C ASN A 340 3.35 -0.38 18.40
N THR A 341 2.81 -1.39 17.73
CA THR A 341 2.73 -2.78 18.20
C THR A 341 3.13 -3.73 17.08
N TYR A 342 3.31 -5.00 17.41
CA TYR A 342 3.57 -6.04 16.43
C TYR A 342 2.28 -6.55 15.81
N TYR A 343 2.35 -6.85 14.53
CA TYR A 343 1.32 -7.53 13.77
C TYR A 343 1.91 -8.80 13.19
N ILE A 344 1.18 -9.91 13.34
CA ILE A 344 1.66 -11.24 12.95
C ILE A 344 0.76 -11.78 11.86
N GLY A 345 1.34 -12.10 10.71
CA GLY A 345 0.64 -12.66 9.57
C GLY A 345 1.13 -14.07 9.24
N ASP A 346 0.21 -14.86 8.71
CA ASP A 346 0.51 -16.14 8.04
C ASP A 346 -0.24 -16.15 6.71
N SER A 347 0.44 -16.57 5.64
CA SER A 347 -0.16 -16.60 4.31
C SER A 347 -0.60 -18.01 3.92
N LYS A 348 -1.77 -18.10 3.31
CA LYS A 348 -2.41 -19.38 2.99
C LYS A 348 -2.64 -19.53 1.49
N TYR A 349 -1.96 -20.52 0.95
CA TYR A 349 -1.98 -20.88 -0.47
C TYR A 349 -2.81 -22.16 -0.69
N TYR A 350 -4.14 -22.01 -0.76
CA TYR A 350 -5.09 -23.12 -0.89
C TYR A 350 -5.81 -23.15 -2.26
N LYS A 351 -6.42 -24.29 -2.57
CA LYS A 351 -7.44 -24.38 -3.64
C LYS A 351 -8.66 -23.53 -3.25
N MET A 352 -9.35 -22.94 -4.23
CA MET A 352 -10.50 -22.08 -3.95
C MET A 352 -11.63 -22.87 -3.27
N GLY A 353 -12.08 -22.37 -2.13
CA GLY A 353 -13.19 -22.94 -1.36
C GLY A 353 -12.77 -23.77 -0.14
N ASN A 354 -11.49 -24.08 0.06
CA ASN A 354 -11.05 -24.84 1.22
C ASN A 354 -11.10 -24.00 2.50
N GLU A 355 -11.74 -24.51 3.55
CA GLU A 355 -11.79 -23.87 4.88
C GLU A 355 -10.43 -23.93 5.59
N LEU A 356 -10.21 -23.03 6.56
CA LEU A 356 -9.03 -23.09 7.44
C LEU A 356 -9.13 -24.30 8.36
N GLY A 357 -8.09 -25.14 8.37
CA GLY A 357 -7.96 -26.22 9.35
C GLY A 357 -7.72 -25.68 10.77
N LYS A 358 -8.26 -26.37 11.79
CA LYS A 358 -8.04 -26.04 13.21
C LYS A 358 -6.55 -25.97 13.58
N GLU A 359 -5.73 -26.78 12.94
CA GLU A 359 -4.27 -26.79 13.12
C GLU A 359 -3.62 -25.46 12.73
N SER A 360 -4.09 -24.83 11.64
CA SER A 360 -3.57 -23.52 11.22
C SER A 360 -3.87 -22.44 12.25
N ILE A 361 -5.10 -22.42 12.77
CA ILE A 361 -5.53 -21.49 13.82
C ILE A 361 -4.65 -21.66 15.08
N TYR A 362 -4.45 -22.90 15.52
CA TYR A 362 -3.63 -23.19 16.69
C TYR A 362 -2.15 -22.83 16.49
N LYS A 363 -1.62 -23.08 15.29
CA LYS A 363 -0.26 -22.68 14.88
C LYS A 363 -0.08 -21.17 15.03
N GLN A 364 -1.06 -20.37 14.58
CA GLN A 364 -1.02 -18.91 14.70
C GLN A 364 -0.97 -18.41 16.15
N TYR A 365 -1.76 -19.01 17.03
CA TYR A 365 -1.70 -18.66 18.46
C TYR A 365 -0.35 -19.00 19.10
N THR A 366 0.35 -20.02 18.58
CA THR A 366 1.72 -20.28 19.06
C THR A 366 2.66 -19.16 18.65
N TYR A 367 2.55 -18.65 17.41
CA TYR A 367 3.37 -17.53 16.95
C TYR A 367 3.19 -16.29 17.80
N ALA A 368 1.94 -15.93 18.12
CA ALA A 368 1.65 -14.83 19.03
C ALA A 368 2.35 -14.98 20.38
N ARG A 369 2.28 -16.18 20.98
CA ARG A 369 2.95 -16.47 22.26
C ARG A 369 4.46 -16.37 22.19
N ASN A 370 5.07 -16.84 21.09
CA ASN A 370 6.52 -16.77 20.90
C ASN A 370 6.98 -15.31 20.74
N VAL A 371 6.25 -14.50 19.97
CA VAL A 371 6.53 -13.06 19.81
C VAL A 371 6.42 -12.31 21.14
N ILE A 372 5.39 -12.60 21.95
CA ILE A 372 5.25 -12.05 23.31
C ILE A 372 6.45 -12.44 24.17
N GLN A 373 6.83 -13.72 24.15
CA GLN A 373 7.95 -14.22 24.95
C GLN A 373 9.27 -13.55 24.55
N TRP A 374 9.54 -13.42 23.25
CA TRP A 374 10.74 -12.75 22.74
C TRP A 374 10.83 -11.29 23.21
N ASN A 375 9.73 -10.54 23.12
CA ASN A 375 9.70 -9.16 23.60
C ASN A 375 10.01 -9.09 25.10
N LEU A 376 9.41 -9.98 25.90
CA LEU A 376 9.68 -10.08 27.34
C LEU A 376 11.15 -10.41 27.62
N ASP A 377 11.76 -11.33 26.89
CA ASP A 377 13.15 -11.75 27.09
C ASP A 377 14.15 -10.61 26.81
N ILE A 378 13.85 -9.75 25.84
CA ILE A 378 14.62 -8.51 25.59
C ILE A 378 14.64 -7.64 26.87
N PHE A 379 13.47 -7.34 27.43
CA PHE A 379 13.37 -6.50 28.63
C PHE A 379 13.93 -7.17 29.88
N ASN A 380 13.67 -8.47 30.07
CA ASN A 380 14.21 -9.25 31.19
C ASN A 380 15.74 -9.34 31.17
N SER A 381 16.35 -9.23 29.99
CA SER A 381 17.82 -9.14 29.83
C SER A 381 18.39 -7.73 30.06
N GLY A 382 17.56 -6.75 30.43
CA GLY A 382 17.95 -5.35 30.62
C GLY A 382 18.20 -4.58 29.32
N ARG A 383 17.84 -5.17 28.16
CA ARG A 383 17.95 -4.53 26.85
C ARG A 383 16.65 -3.82 26.49
N LYS A 384 16.72 -2.92 25.51
CA LYS A 384 15.55 -2.28 24.91
C LYS A 384 15.43 -2.68 23.44
N PRO A 385 14.21 -2.94 22.93
CA PRO A 385 13.98 -3.21 21.51
C PRO A 385 14.32 -1.97 20.69
N GLU A 386 14.86 -2.16 19.48
CA GLU A 386 15.14 -1.09 18.51
C GLU A 386 13.86 -0.38 18.07
N SER A 387 12.75 -1.12 18.00
CA SER A 387 11.41 -0.61 17.69
C SER A 387 10.81 0.23 18.81
N GLY A 388 11.34 0.14 20.04
CA GLY A 388 10.77 0.76 21.24
C GLY A 388 9.48 0.10 21.74
N ILE A 389 9.01 -1.00 21.12
CA ILE A 389 7.74 -1.64 21.46
C ILE A 389 7.86 -2.39 22.79
N LYS A 390 7.01 -2.02 23.75
CA LYS A 390 6.83 -2.76 25.01
C LYS A 390 5.43 -3.36 25.04
N LEU A 391 5.35 -4.69 25.01
CA LEU A 391 4.05 -5.37 24.97
C LEU A 391 3.37 -5.43 26.34
N ARG A 392 4.13 -5.61 27.42
CA ARG A 392 3.59 -5.71 28.78
C ARG A 392 3.84 -4.42 29.54
N ASP A 393 2.78 -3.87 30.12
CA ASP A 393 2.89 -2.78 31.08
C ASP A 393 3.35 -3.30 32.46
N ASP A 394 4.20 -2.54 33.15
CA ASP A 394 4.70 -2.90 34.47
C ASP A 394 3.76 -2.49 35.61
N GLU A 395 2.84 -1.52 35.39
CA GLU A 395 1.93 -1.05 36.44
C GLU A 395 0.66 -1.92 36.55
N THR A 396 0.08 -2.33 35.43
CA THR A 396 -1.17 -3.10 35.35
C THR A 396 -0.97 -4.58 35.06
N GLU A 397 0.25 -4.98 34.69
CA GLU A 397 0.57 -6.29 34.09
C GLU A 397 -0.27 -6.62 32.82
N GLY A 398 -0.93 -5.60 32.25
CA GLY A 398 -1.70 -5.70 31.02
C GLY A 398 -0.80 -5.81 29.78
N TYR A 399 -1.33 -6.45 28.74
CA TYR A 399 -0.65 -6.63 27.46
C TYR A 399 -1.31 -5.78 26.37
N ASN A 400 -0.49 -5.17 25.53
CA ASN A 400 -0.95 -4.54 24.31
C ASN A 400 -1.58 -5.58 23.37
N ILE A 401 -2.55 -5.14 22.57
CA ILE A 401 -3.24 -6.00 21.62
C ILE A 401 -2.30 -6.32 20.46
N ILE A 402 -2.14 -7.61 20.17
CA ILE A 402 -1.33 -8.12 19.05
C ILE A 402 -2.25 -8.71 17.99
N PRO A 403 -2.44 -8.04 16.86
CA PRO A 403 -3.30 -8.54 15.81
C PRO A 403 -2.62 -9.69 15.06
N ASN A 404 -3.31 -10.83 14.99
CA ASN A 404 -2.88 -11.95 14.15
C ASN A 404 -3.78 -12.08 12.94
N PHE A 405 -3.25 -12.31 11.75
CA PHE A 405 -4.10 -12.45 10.59
C PHE A 405 -3.66 -13.55 9.62
N PHE A 406 -4.64 -14.12 8.93
CA PHE A 406 -4.42 -14.95 7.74
C PHE A 406 -4.67 -14.14 6.48
N ILE A 407 -3.74 -14.23 5.53
CA ILE A 407 -3.92 -13.73 4.16
C ILE A 407 -4.06 -14.91 3.22
N SER A 408 -5.27 -15.15 2.74
CA SER A 408 -5.57 -16.23 1.79
C SER A 408 -5.67 -15.72 0.36
N ALA A 409 -5.09 -16.46 -0.58
CA ALA A 409 -5.24 -16.18 -2.00
C ALA A 409 -6.68 -16.46 -2.47
N THR A 410 -7.28 -15.48 -3.15
CA THR A 410 -8.53 -15.59 -3.92
C THR A 410 -8.31 -15.18 -5.37
N MET A 411 -9.27 -15.45 -6.26
CA MET A 411 -9.16 -15.12 -7.69
C MET A 411 -10.35 -14.25 -8.11
N ASP A 412 -10.08 -13.09 -8.69
CA ASP A 412 -11.12 -12.21 -9.25
C ASP A 412 -11.77 -12.87 -10.47
N GLU A 413 -13.10 -13.04 -10.46
CA GLU A 413 -13.84 -13.75 -11.52
C GLU A 413 -13.65 -13.16 -12.93
N LYS A 414 -13.21 -11.90 -13.03
CA LYS A 414 -12.93 -11.19 -14.29
C LYS A 414 -11.44 -11.13 -14.62
N TYR A 415 -10.60 -11.87 -13.91
CA TYR A 415 -9.15 -11.96 -14.10
C TYR A 415 -8.41 -10.62 -14.03
N ARG A 416 -8.91 -9.67 -13.23
CA ARG A 416 -8.32 -8.32 -13.15
C ARG A 416 -7.13 -8.29 -12.21
N TYR A 417 -6.03 -7.71 -12.68
CA TYR A 417 -4.80 -7.51 -11.92
C TYR A 417 -4.73 -6.18 -11.16
N ALA A 418 -5.65 -5.24 -11.45
CA ALA A 418 -5.61 -3.88 -10.91
C ALA A 418 -6.39 -3.72 -9.59
N ILE A 419 -7.13 -4.74 -9.18
CA ILE A 419 -7.99 -4.71 -7.99
C ILE A 419 -7.37 -5.64 -6.96
N ASP A 420 -7.02 -5.11 -5.79
CA ASP A 420 -6.43 -5.90 -4.70
C ASP A 420 -7.37 -6.98 -4.17
N GLY A 421 -8.68 -6.77 -4.27
CA GLY A 421 -9.71 -7.69 -3.83
C GLY A 421 -9.65 -7.97 -2.32
N ILE A 422 -9.03 -7.07 -1.55
CA ILE A 422 -8.85 -7.30 -0.11
C ILE A 422 -10.18 -7.12 0.59
N LYS A 423 -10.67 -8.22 1.16
CA LYS A 423 -11.88 -8.24 1.96
C LYS A 423 -11.76 -9.26 3.08
N GLU A 424 -12.58 -9.08 4.10
CA GLU A 424 -12.87 -10.16 5.03
C GLU A 424 -13.37 -11.38 4.25
N THR A 425 -12.92 -12.57 4.65
CA THR A 425 -13.35 -13.78 3.96
C THR A 425 -14.85 -14.04 4.16
N ASP A 426 -15.52 -14.54 3.12
CA ASP A 426 -16.95 -14.91 3.17
C ASP A 426 -17.15 -16.31 3.81
N ARG A 427 -16.10 -16.91 4.38
CA ARG A 427 -16.14 -18.24 5.02
C ARG A 427 -16.90 -18.20 6.34
N LYS A 428 -17.47 -19.34 6.75
CA LYS A 428 -18.34 -19.49 7.94
C LYS A 428 -17.83 -18.77 9.20
N ASN A 429 -16.52 -18.81 9.43
CA ASN A 429 -15.85 -18.04 10.46
C ASN A 429 -14.68 -17.30 9.82
N ASN A 430 -14.69 -15.97 9.89
CA ASN A 430 -13.62 -15.08 9.44
C ASN A 430 -12.83 -14.48 10.61
N ARG A 431 -13.19 -14.89 11.83
CA ARG A 431 -12.91 -14.20 13.08
C ARG A 431 -12.77 -15.22 14.21
N TYR A 432 -11.65 -15.19 14.93
CA TYR A 432 -11.41 -16.12 16.03
C TYR A 432 -10.81 -15.39 17.23
N ILE A 433 -11.31 -15.73 18.42
CA ILE A 433 -10.76 -15.27 19.69
C ILE A 433 -10.45 -16.49 20.56
N SER A 434 -9.20 -16.61 20.99
CA SER A 434 -8.81 -17.52 22.07
C SER A 434 -8.66 -16.70 23.34
N LYS A 435 -9.29 -17.15 24.42
CA LYS A 435 -9.22 -16.47 25.73
C LYS A 435 -9.15 -17.50 26.85
N GLN A 436 -8.26 -17.26 27.82
CA GLN A 436 -8.24 -17.99 29.08
C GLN A 436 -9.30 -17.47 30.05
N PHE A 437 -9.45 -16.15 30.14
CA PHE A 437 -10.37 -15.47 31.04
C PHE A 437 -11.41 -14.66 30.25
N GLN A 438 -12.65 -14.67 30.72
CA GLN A 438 -13.70 -13.85 30.14
C GLN A 438 -13.50 -12.38 30.50
N ASN A 439 -13.91 -11.47 29.62
CA ASN A 439 -13.88 -10.03 29.88
C ASN A 439 -12.46 -9.53 30.25
N ARG A 440 -11.42 -9.97 29.54
CA ARG A 440 -10.03 -9.50 29.71
C ARG A 440 -9.33 -9.34 28.35
N LEU A 441 -9.49 -8.17 27.72
CA LEU A 441 -8.91 -7.93 26.39
C LEU A 441 -7.38 -7.80 26.43
N PHE A 442 -6.84 -7.15 27.46
CA PHE A 442 -5.41 -6.90 27.66
C PHE A 442 -4.71 -8.02 28.42
N ASP A 443 -5.22 -9.25 28.33
CA ASP A 443 -4.60 -10.43 28.93
C ASP A 443 -3.64 -11.08 27.93
N ARG A 444 -2.52 -11.62 28.41
CA ARG A 444 -1.53 -12.33 27.60
C ARG A 444 -2.16 -13.42 26.73
N ASP A 445 -3.12 -14.15 27.29
CA ASP A 445 -3.78 -15.29 26.64
C ASP A 445 -5.07 -14.91 25.92
N THR A 446 -5.32 -13.61 25.70
CA THR A 446 -6.36 -13.12 24.78
C THR A 446 -5.76 -12.90 23.40
N LEU A 447 -5.90 -13.90 22.54
CA LEU A 447 -5.30 -13.93 21.21
C LEU A 447 -6.39 -13.76 20.14
N LEU A 448 -6.24 -12.69 19.35
CA LEU A 448 -7.16 -12.33 18.27
C LEU A 448 -6.62 -12.79 16.92
N LEU A 449 -7.49 -13.38 16.10
CA LEU A 449 -7.16 -13.83 14.76
C LEU A 449 -8.21 -13.40 13.72
N PHE A 450 -7.75 -12.68 12.71
CA PHE A 450 -8.53 -12.09 11.61
C PHE A 450 -8.24 -12.84 10.30
N HIS A 451 -9.23 -13.06 9.44
CA HIS A 451 -9.01 -13.75 8.16
C HIS A 451 -9.41 -12.89 6.96
N TYR A 452 -8.40 -12.55 6.15
CA TYR A 452 -8.51 -11.79 4.93
C TYR A 452 -8.29 -12.64 3.69
N ASP A 453 -9.06 -12.36 2.65
CA ASP A 453 -8.82 -12.83 1.30
C ASP A 453 -8.19 -11.70 0.47
N VAL A 454 -7.21 -12.05 -0.37
CA VAL A 454 -6.55 -11.12 -1.30
C VAL A 454 -6.56 -11.68 -2.72
N ASN A 455 -6.75 -10.82 -3.73
CA ASN A 455 -6.66 -11.24 -5.12
C ASN A 455 -5.22 -11.65 -5.45
N PHE A 456 -5.03 -12.94 -5.69
CA PHE A 456 -3.76 -13.55 -6.07
C PHE A 456 -3.12 -12.88 -7.27
N LEU A 457 -3.92 -12.51 -8.28
CA LEU A 457 -3.42 -11.87 -9.50
C LEU A 457 -2.81 -10.51 -9.20
N PHE A 458 -3.44 -9.73 -8.32
CA PHE A 458 -2.95 -8.42 -7.92
C PHE A 458 -1.60 -8.53 -7.22
N VAL A 459 -1.51 -9.31 -6.13
CA VAL A 459 -0.28 -9.44 -5.34
C VAL A 459 0.85 -10.05 -6.16
N LEU A 460 0.54 -11.02 -7.03
CA LEU A 460 1.50 -11.60 -7.96
C LEU A 460 2.08 -10.52 -8.89
N SER A 461 1.23 -9.69 -9.50
CA SER A 461 1.70 -8.67 -10.44
C SER A 461 2.44 -7.52 -9.76
N LEU A 462 2.01 -7.09 -8.59
CA LEU A 462 2.66 -6.05 -7.80
C LEU A 462 4.06 -6.48 -7.37
N TYR A 463 4.20 -7.73 -6.92
CA TYR A 463 5.50 -8.33 -6.61
C TYR A 463 6.38 -8.48 -7.86
N ALA A 464 5.84 -9.09 -8.92
CA ALA A 464 6.57 -9.39 -10.14
C ALA A 464 7.06 -8.16 -10.92
N ARG A 465 6.36 -7.02 -10.81
CA ARG A 465 6.82 -5.74 -11.35
C ARG A 465 8.10 -5.24 -10.67
N ASN A 466 8.32 -5.62 -9.42
CA ASN A 466 9.48 -5.24 -8.62
C ASN A 466 9.67 -3.71 -8.53
N ASN A 467 8.56 -2.96 -8.47
CA ASN A 467 8.59 -1.51 -8.25
C ASN A 467 8.47 -1.23 -6.75
N ARG A 468 9.61 -0.90 -6.13
CA ARG A 468 9.70 -0.65 -4.68
C ARG A 468 8.76 0.47 -4.21
N GLY A 469 8.54 1.50 -5.03
CA GLY A 469 7.66 2.62 -4.67
C GLY A 469 6.19 2.20 -4.58
N GLU A 470 5.70 1.48 -5.60
CA GLU A 470 4.32 0.94 -5.59
C GLU A 470 4.10 -0.08 -4.47
N GLN A 471 5.10 -0.94 -4.22
CA GLN A 471 5.04 -1.93 -3.14
C GLN A 471 4.97 -1.25 -1.77
N GLN A 472 5.81 -0.24 -1.51
CA GLN A 472 5.81 0.50 -0.25
C GLN A 472 4.49 1.26 -0.05
N GLN A 473 3.99 1.92 -1.09
CA GLN A 473 2.71 2.63 -1.01
C GLN A 473 1.55 1.67 -0.68
N TRP A 474 1.51 0.50 -1.34
CA TRP A 474 0.48 -0.49 -1.03
C TRP A 474 0.64 -1.06 0.38
N LYS A 475 1.89 -1.33 0.81
CA LYS A 475 2.24 -1.81 2.15
C LYS A 475 1.74 -0.87 3.25
N GLU A 476 1.90 0.44 3.09
CA GLU A 476 1.37 1.42 4.04
C GLU A 476 -0.16 1.45 4.07
N ASN A 477 -0.79 1.44 2.89
CA ASN A 477 -2.25 1.45 2.77
C ASN A 477 -2.90 0.20 3.39
N ILE A 478 -2.33 -0.99 3.16
CA ILE A 478 -2.90 -2.23 3.70
C ILE A 478 -2.76 -2.32 5.22
N ARG A 479 -1.63 -1.87 5.77
CA ARG A 479 -1.42 -1.80 7.23
C ARG A 479 -2.41 -0.86 7.90
N ALA A 480 -2.64 0.31 7.31
CA ALA A 480 -3.64 1.26 7.79
C ALA A 480 -5.06 0.68 7.73
N LYS A 481 -5.39 -0.01 6.63
CA LYS A 481 -6.68 -0.69 6.46
C LYS A 481 -6.89 -1.75 7.53
N PHE A 482 -5.93 -2.66 7.76
CA PHE A 482 -6.01 -3.66 8.82
C PHE A 482 -6.24 -3.03 10.18
N CYS A 483 -5.44 -2.01 10.55
CA CYS A 483 -5.60 -1.29 11.81
C CYS A 483 -7.04 -0.76 11.97
N SER A 484 -7.57 -0.08 10.94
CA SER A 484 -8.93 0.49 10.99
C SER A 484 -10.04 -0.56 11.09
N GLU A 485 -9.95 -1.66 10.34
CA GLU A 485 -10.95 -2.73 10.35
C GLU A 485 -10.96 -3.48 11.68
N ILE A 486 -9.77 -3.74 12.24
CA ILE A 486 -9.62 -4.39 13.53
C ILE A 486 -10.19 -3.52 14.66
N ARG A 487 -9.89 -2.21 14.67
CA ARG A 487 -10.47 -1.26 15.64
C ARG A 487 -11.99 -1.25 15.58
N ASN A 488 -12.56 -1.15 14.38
CA ASN A 488 -14.01 -1.15 14.19
C ASN A 488 -14.65 -2.41 14.75
N TRP A 489 -14.04 -3.58 14.54
CA TRP A 489 -14.56 -4.82 15.08
C TRP A 489 -14.40 -4.89 16.62
N LEU A 490 -13.24 -4.55 17.17
CA LEU A 490 -13.07 -4.56 18.63
C LEU A 490 -14.12 -3.69 19.34
N GLN A 491 -14.45 -2.52 18.78
CA GLN A 491 -15.51 -1.65 19.31
C GLN A 491 -16.93 -2.20 19.14
N GLN A 492 -17.15 -3.23 18.32
CA GLN A 492 -18.43 -3.94 18.27
C GLN A 492 -18.59 -4.87 19.46
N ASP A 493 -17.51 -5.55 19.88
CA ASP A 493 -17.53 -6.56 20.94
C ASP A 493 -17.21 -6.00 22.34
N PHE A 494 -16.45 -4.90 22.42
CA PHE A 494 -16.01 -4.28 23.67
C PHE A 494 -16.37 -2.79 23.75
N ASP A 495 -16.63 -2.33 24.96
CA ASP A 495 -16.69 -0.91 25.32
C ASP A 495 -15.32 -0.45 25.82
N PHE A 496 -14.89 0.72 25.36
CA PHE A 496 -13.58 1.29 25.68
C PHE A 496 -13.72 2.60 26.46
N TYR A 497 -12.90 2.72 27.49
CA TYR A 497 -12.86 3.89 28.37
C TYR A 497 -11.41 4.33 28.58
N ALA A 498 -11.22 5.64 28.75
CA ALA A 498 -10.02 6.21 29.32
C ALA A 498 -10.29 6.55 30.79
N MET A 499 -9.33 6.27 31.66
CA MET A 499 -9.45 6.58 33.09
C MET A 499 -8.19 7.25 33.64
N ARG A 500 -8.37 8.27 34.47
CA ARG A 500 -7.29 8.95 35.22
C ARG A 500 -7.59 8.88 36.73
N PRO A 501 -6.61 8.56 37.59
CA PRO A 501 -6.83 8.54 39.05
C PRO A 501 -7.17 9.94 39.55
N LEU A 502 -8.00 10.02 40.60
CA LEU A 502 -8.24 11.27 41.30
C LEU A 502 -6.96 11.72 42.04
N PRO A 503 -6.75 13.03 42.31
CA PRO A 503 -5.52 13.54 42.92
C PRO A 503 -5.13 12.88 44.25
N SER A 504 -6.10 12.34 44.99
CA SER A 504 -5.88 11.66 46.27
C SER A 504 -5.61 10.15 46.15
N VAL A 505 -5.61 9.59 44.94
CA VAL A 505 -5.54 8.15 44.68
C VAL A 505 -4.19 7.77 44.10
N ASN A 506 -3.51 6.83 44.75
CA ASN A 506 -2.34 6.18 44.19
C ASN A 506 -2.79 5.05 43.25
N ALA A 507 -2.63 5.25 41.94
CA ALA A 507 -3.07 4.27 40.94
C ALA A 507 -2.39 2.90 41.10
N LYS A 508 -1.08 2.88 41.43
CA LYS A 508 -0.32 1.65 41.62
C LYS A 508 -0.85 0.82 42.79
N GLU A 509 -1.03 1.47 43.94
CA GLU A 509 -1.59 0.83 45.14
C GLU A 509 -3.02 0.33 44.89
N TYR A 510 -3.82 1.09 44.14
CA TYR A 510 -5.17 0.68 43.76
C TYR A 510 -5.16 -0.58 42.90
N VAL A 511 -4.30 -0.62 41.87
CA VAL A 511 -4.17 -1.78 40.98
C VAL A 511 -3.69 -3.00 41.74
N GLU A 512 -2.72 -2.87 42.65
CA GLU A 512 -2.22 -3.98 43.48
C GLU A 512 -3.32 -4.53 44.42
N THR A 513 -4.08 -3.64 45.07
CA THR A 513 -5.15 -4.04 46.01
C THR A 513 -6.38 -4.63 45.30
N HIS A 514 -6.72 -4.13 44.11
CA HIS A 514 -7.88 -4.55 43.32
C HIS A 514 -7.52 -5.45 42.13
N PHE A 515 -6.29 -5.97 42.08
CA PHE A 515 -5.70 -6.71 40.97
C PHE A 515 -6.66 -7.73 40.33
N ARG A 516 -7.36 -8.54 41.14
CA ARG A 516 -8.29 -9.57 40.62
C ARG A 516 -9.43 -9.00 39.76
N GLN A 517 -9.84 -7.77 40.03
CA GLN A 517 -10.94 -7.08 39.35
C GLN A 517 -10.47 -6.39 38.06
N VAL A 518 -9.25 -5.84 38.05
CA VAL A 518 -8.73 -4.97 36.97
C VAL A 518 -7.75 -5.66 36.02
N LEU A 519 -7.13 -6.77 36.45
CA LEU A 519 -6.13 -7.50 35.64
C LEU A 519 -6.69 -7.90 34.27
N GLY A 520 -5.94 -7.59 33.22
CA GLY A 520 -6.29 -7.88 31.83
C GLY A 520 -7.48 -7.08 31.29
N LYS A 521 -8.09 -6.20 32.11
CA LYS A 521 -9.11 -5.23 31.68
C LYS A 521 -8.52 -3.84 31.48
N VAL A 522 -7.45 -3.52 32.21
CA VAL A 522 -6.77 -2.23 32.19
C VAL A 522 -5.37 -2.37 31.56
N TYR A 523 -4.94 -1.36 30.82
CA TYR A 523 -3.61 -1.24 30.20
C TYR A 523 -3.20 0.23 30.16
N THR A 524 -1.90 0.55 30.15
CA THR A 524 -1.37 1.93 30.01
C THR A 524 -0.76 2.14 28.60
N PRO A 525 -1.57 2.43 27.58
CA PRO A 525 -1.09 2.60 26.21
C PRO A 525 -0.48 3.98 25.93
N PHE A 526 -0.72 4.97 26.78
CA PHE A 526 -0.52 6.40 26.49
C PHE A 526 0.82 6.93 27.00
N GLU A 527 1.33 8.01 26.42
CA GLU A 527 2.55 8.68 26.90
C GLU A 527 2.39 9.22 28.33
N GLU A 528 1.19 9.67 28.70
CA GLU A 528 0.86 10.09 30.07
C GLU A 528 0.58 8.86 30.93
N GLU A 529 1.54 8.47 31.78
CA GLU A 529 1.48 7.29 32.66
C GLU A 529 0.29 7.29 33.64
N THR A 530 -0.35 8.45 33.86
CA THR A 530 -1.53 8.57 34.72
C THR A 530 -2.85 8.27 34.00
N ILE A 531 -2.83 8.06 32.68
CA ILE A 531 -4.01 7.67 31.91
C ILE A 531 -3.95 6.17 31.59
N PHE A 532 -5.04 5.48 31.87
CA PHE A 532 -5.22 4.06 31.58
C PHE A 532 -6.35 3.84 30.57
N SER A 533 -6.20 2.82 29.73
CA SER A 533 -7.27 2.30 28.89
C SER A 533 -7.95 1.13 29.58
N LEU A 534 -9.28 1.14 29.63
CA LEU A 534 -10.13 0.09 30.16
C LEU A 534 -10.98 -0.49 29.02
N ALA A 535 -10.97 -1.82 28.87
CA ALA A 535 -11.76 -2.53 27.88
C ALA A 535 -12.70 -3.54 28.55
N LEU A 536 -14.00 -3.45 28.26
CA LEU A 536 -15.05 -4.28 28.86
C LEU A 536 -15.86 -5.01 27.79
N ASP A 537 -15.98 -6.34 27.89
CA ASP A 537 -16.77 -7.17 26.97
C ASP A 537 -18.25 -6.84 27.15
N LYS A 538 -18.92 -6.41 26.08
CA LYS A 538 -20.34 -5.99 26.11
C LYS A 538 -21.28 -7.09 26.59
N LYS A 539 -20.89 -8.36 26.52
CA LYS A 539 -21.72 -9.48 26.97
C LYS A 539 -21.78 -9.60 28.50
N ASP A 540 -20.92 -8.90 29.23
CA ASP A 540 -20.78 -8.97 30.69
C ASP A 540 -21.39 -7.75 31.42
N GLU A 541 -22.52 -7.24 30.91
CA GLU A 541 -23.16 -5.96 31.32
C GLU A 541 -23.24 -5.77 32.84
N LYS A 542 -23.77 -6.75 33.58
CA LYS A 542 -23.98 -6.63 35.04
C LYS A 542 -22.67 -6.46 35.82
N ASN A 543 -21.63 -7.20 35.45
CA ASN A 543 -20.33 -7.10 36.12
C ASN A 543 -19.60 -5.81 35.69
N ASN A 544 -19.81 -5.37 34.45
CA ASN A 544 -19.26 -4.12 33.93
C ASN A 544 -19.83 -2.91 34.67
N GLU A 545 -21.16 -2.86 34.89
CA GLU A 545 -21.81 -1.78 35.63
C GLU A 545 -21.27 -1.67 37.07
N ALA A 546 -21.15 -2.80 37.77
CA ALA A 546 -20.59 -2.84 39.12
C ALA A 546 -19.13 -2.38 39.17
N LEU A 547 -18.31 -2.82 38.22
CA LEU A 547 -16.90 -2.43 38.13
C LEU A 547 -16.76 -0.94 37.81
N LEU A 548 -17.53 -0.41 36.86
CA LEU A 548 -17.53 1.01 36.52
C LEU A 548 -17.98 1.88 37.69
N ALA A 549 -18.98 1.44 38.46
CA ALA A 549 -19.41 2.14 39.67
C ALA A 549 -18.31 2.20 40.73
N GLU A 550 -17.52 1.13 40.89
CA GLU A 550 -16.39 1.09 41.82
C GLU A 550 -15.22 1.95 41.35
N LEU A 551 -14.83 1.83 40.07
CA LEU A 551 -13.74 2.62 39.49
C LEU A 551 -14.04 4.11 39.55
N ARG A 552 -15.28 4.53 39.31
CA ARG A 552 -15.70 5.95 39.38
C ARG A 552 -15.58 6.58 40.77
N LYS A 553 -15.39 5.81 41.84
CA LYS A 553 -15.10 6.35 43.18
C LYS A 553 -13.67 6.87 43.31
N ASN A 554 -12.75 6.29 42.55
CA ASN A 554 -11.30 6.53 42.67
C ASN A 554 -10.68 7.12 41.38
N PHE A 555 -11.38 7.01 40.24
CA PHE A 555 -10.92 7.43 38.93
C PHE A 555 -11.98 8.25 38.20
N THR A 556 -11.53 9.23 37.42
CA THR A 556 -12.34 9.87 36.39
C THR A 556 -12.36 8.95 35.16
N VAL A 557 -13.50 8.29 34.92
CA VAL A 557 -13.69 7.34 33.81
C VAL A 557 -14.56 7.96 32.72
N LYS A 558 -14.07 7.99 31.48
CA LYS A 558 -14.78 8.52 30.30
C LYS A 558 -14.72 7.53 29.15
N GLU A 559 -15.80 7.42 28.37
CA GLU A 559 -15.80 6.64 27.13
C GLU A 559 -14.76 7.20 26.17
N CYS A 560 -13.97 6.32 25.56
CA CYS A 560 -12.92 6.69 24.63
C CYS A 560 -12.80 5.62 23.56
N CYS A 561 -13.10 5.97 22.32
CA CYS A 561 -12.96 5.07 21.18
C CYS A 561 -11.49 4.70 20.92
N LEU A 562 -11.28 3.54 20.32
CA LEU A 562 -9.96 3.10 19.87
C LEU A 562 -9.42 4.04 18.78
N GLY A 563 -8.19 4.50 18.96
CA GLY A 563 -7.57 5.47 18.04
C GLY A 563 -7.97 6.93 18.31
N THR A 564 -8.72 7.22 19.36
CA THR A 564 -8.93 8.61 19.81
C THR A 564 -7.81 9.01 20.77
N ASP A 565 -7.37 10.26 20.71
CA ASP A 565 -6.45 10.81 21.71
C ASP A 565 -7.19 10.90 23.07
N PRO A 566 -6.68 10.26 24.14
CA PRO A 566 -7.34 10.29 25.44
C PRO A 566 -7.50 11.71 25.99
N HIS A 567 -6.68 12.67 25.56
CA HIS A 567 -6.77 14.05 26.01
C HIS A 567 -8.01 14.79 25.48
N GLU A 568 -8.68 14.26 24.45
CA GLU A 568 -9.96 14.79 23.98
C GLU A 568 -11.08 14.57 25.01
N VAL A 569 -11.00 13.47 25.77
CA VAL A 569 -12.00 13.10 26.79
C VAL A 569 -11.50 13.34 28.23
N LEU A 570 -10.19 13.32 28.44
CA LEU A 570 -9.48 13.57 29.69
C LEU A 570 -8.36 14.61 29.47
N PRO A 571 -8.68 15.90 29.30
CA PRO A 571 -7.67 16.94 29.05
C PRO A 571 -6.61 16.97 30.15
N LYS A 572 -5.35 17.27 29.79
CA LYS A 572 -4.21 17.31 30.73
C LYS A 572 -4.54 18.19 31.93
N GLU A 573 -4.19 17.73 33.14
CA GLU A 573 -4.27 18.57 34.34
C GLU A 573 -3.28 19.73 34.23
N GLY A 574 -3.77 20.85 33.72
CA GLY A 574 -3.10 22.14 33.73
C GLY A 574 -4.04 23.17 34.30
N VAL A 575 -3.99 23.41 35.63
CA VAL A 575 -4.52 24.58 36.35
C VAL A 575 -6.05 24.84 36.27
N TYR A 576 -6.77 24.14 35.40
CA TYR A 576 -8.12 24.54 34.98
C TYR A 576 -9.23 24.29 36.01
N GLU A 577 -9.08 23.31 36.90
CA GLU A 577 -10.09 23.04 37.93
C GLU A 577 -10.04 24.02 39.11
N HIS A 578 -8.88 24.60 39.43
CA HIS A 578 -8.79 25.62 40.49
C HIS A 578 -9.21 27.03 40.07
N VAL A 579 -9.30 27.32 38.76
CA VAL A 579 -9.69 28.66 38.28
C VAL A 579 -11.20 28.81 38.11
N LYS A 580 -11.95 27.72 37.89
CA LYS A 580 -13.42 27.79 37.84
C LYS A 580 -14.05 28.13 39.19
N ASP A 581 -13.46 27.64 40.28
CA ASP A 581 -14.05 27.74 41.62
C ASP A 581 -13.53 28.94 42.44
N VAL A 582 -12.51 29.68 41.96
CA VAL A 582 -11.88 30.79 42.72
C VAL A 582 -12.01 32.16 42.04
N ILE A 583 -12.75 32.31 40.94
CA ILE A 583 -13.09 33.65 40.41
C ILE A 583 -14.39 34.14 41.07
N PRO A 584 -14.37 35.16 41.96
CA PRO A 584 -15.57 35.65 42.63
C PRO A 584 -16.46 36.37 41.62
N GLN A 585 -17.60 35.79 41.23
CA GLN A 585 -18.52 36.38 40.25
C GLN A 585 -19.32 37.54 40.85
N LYS A 586 -18.92 38.79 40.60
CA LYS A 586 -19.75 39.98 40.88
C LYS A 586 -19.61 41.04 39.78
N GLY A 587 -20.75 41.47 39.23
CA GLY A 587 -20.92 42.86 38.78
C GLY A 587 -20.93 43.18 37.28
N LEU A 588 -21.08 42.21 36.37
CA LEU A 588 -21.32 42.52 34.94
C LEU A 588 -22.73 42.11 34.53
N VAL A 589 -23.49 43.07 33.99
CA VAL A 589 -24.83 42.84 33.41
C VAL A 589 -24.65 42.45 31.94
N TYR A 590 -24.68 41.16 31.66
CA TYR A 590 -24.64 40.63 30.30
C TYR A 590 -25.89 41.07 29.52
N LYS A 591 -25.68 41.76 28.41
CA LYS A 591 -26.74 42.10 27.44
C LYS A 591 -26.44 41.40 26.10
N VAL A 592 -27.42 41.41 25.20
CA VAL A 592 -27.30 40.86 23.84
C VAL A 592 -26.21 41.66 23.10
N GLU A 593 -25.26 40.98 22.44
CA GLU A 593 -24.10 41.53 21.68
C GLU A 593 -22.93 42.05 22.55
N ASN A 594 -22.17 41.14 23.17
CA ASN A 594 -20.95 41.52 23.90
C ASN A 594 -19.73 41.56 22.98
N VAL A 595 -18.96 42.65 23.08
CA VAL A 595 -17.77 42.91 22.29
C VAL A 595 -16.55 42.88 23.21
N PHE A 596 -15.55 42.07 22.85
CA PHE A 596 -14.23 42.14 23.47
C PHE A 596 -13.37 43.16 22.72
N VAL A 597 -12.83 44.13 23.45
CA VAL A 597 -12.10 45.25 22.89
C VAL A 597 -10.60 45.13 23.16
N LEU A 598 -9.79 45.34 22.12
CA LEU A 598 -8.34 45.42 22.22
C LEU A 598 -7.85 46.73 21.61
N ALA A 599 -7.34 47.64 22.45
CA ALA A 599 -6.67 48.84 21.98
C ALA A 599 -5.25 48.51 21.53
N VAL A 600 -4.88 48.97 20.33
CA VAL A 600 -3.57 48.77 19.70
C VAL A 600 -3.06 50.08 19.11
N ASP A 601 -1.75 50.26 19.05
CA ASP A 601 -1.12 51.42 18.42
C ASP A 601 -1.29 51.37 16.89
N ARG A 602 -1.31 52.55 16.23
CA ARG A 602 -1.54 52.68 14.79
C ARG A 602 -0.52 51.89 13.95
N ASP A 603 0.76 51.96 14.32
CA ASP A 603 1.82 51.22 13.66
C ASP A 603 1.66 49.70 13.78
N ALA A 604 1.06 49.22 14.88
CA ALA A 604 0.76 47.81 15.08
C ALA A 604 -0.52 47.38 14.36
N TYR A 605 -1.35 48.33 13.91
CA TYR A 605 -2.58 48.08 13.17
C TYR A 605 -2.36 47.98 11.64
N ASP A 606 -1.45 48.79 11.09
CA ASP A 606 -1.17 48.85 9.64
C ASP A 606 -0.59 47.53 9.06
N ASP A 607 -0.16 46.60 9.91
CA ASP A 607 0.29 45.24 9.56
C ASP A 607 -0.87 44.21 9.42
N TYR A 608 -2.13 44.60 9.57
CA TYR A 608 -3.28 43.67 9.55
C TYR A 608 -4.05 43.65 8.22
N GLU A 609 -3.83 42.62 7.40
CA GLU A 609 -4.80 42.22 6.39
C GLU A 609 -6.01 41.58 7.09
N HIS A 610 -7.25 42.06 6.87
CA HIS A 610 -8.47 41.64 7.60
C HIS A 610 -8.93 40.17 7.37
N ASN A 611 -8.00 39.20 7.39
CA ASN A 611 -8.19 37.78 7.07
C ASN A 611 -7.88 36.84 8.25
N ARG A 612 -7.91 37.35 9.49
CA ARG A 612 -7.57 36.56 10.68
C ARG A 612 -8.65 35.54 11.03
N LEU A 613 -8.24 34.28 11.14
CA LEU A 613 -9.09 33.16 11.59
C LEU A 613 -9.04 32.93 13.11
N SER A 614 -8.07 33.53 13.81
CA SER A 614 -7.98 33.46 15.26
C SER A 614 -7.17 34.60 15.87
N MET A 615 -7.36 34.84 17.16
CA MET A 615 -6.59 35.80 17.94
C MET A 615 -6.16 35.22 19.30
N GLU A 616 -4.88 35.40 19.65
CA GLU A 616 -4.30 35.06 20.95
C GLU A 616 -4.00 36.35 21.73
N ILE A 617 -4.67 36.56 22.87
CA ILE A 617 -4.55 37.77 23.68
C ILE A 617 -4.00 37.39 25.06
N PRO A 618 -2.79 37.83 25.43
CA PRO A 618 -2.25 37.59 26.76
C PRO A 618 -3.08 38.33 27.81
N LEU A 619 -3.52 37.60 28.84
CA LEU A 619 -4.25 38.14 29.98
C LEU A 619 -3.33 38.24 31.20
N ASP A 620 -3.49 39.31 31.97
CA ASP A 620 -2.86 39.46 33.28
C ASP A 620 -3.81 38.90 34.33
N ILE A 621 -3.35 37.89 35.07
CA ILE A 621 -4.12 37.17 36.10
C ILE A 621 -4.57 38.14 37.22
N ASN A 622 -3.87 39.28 37.39
CA ASN A 622 -4.16 40.27 38.43
C ASN A 622 -5.13 41.38 37.99
N LYS A 623 -5.50 41.47 36.71
CA LYS A 623 -6.42 42.49 36.18
C LYS A 623 -7.68 41.86 35.57
N GLY A 624 -8.75 41.83 36.37
CA GLY A 624 -10.13 41.75 35.88
C GLY A 624 -10.65 40.37 35.47
N MET A 625 -11.98 40.25 35.49
CA MET A 625 -12.76 39.00 35.41
C MET A 625 -13.49 38.89 34.06
N PHE A 626 -13.56 37.71 33.45
CA PHE A 626 -14.22 37.52 32.15
C PHE A 626 -15.19 36.33 32.16
N LYS A 627 -16.43 36.52 31.69
CA LYS A 627 -17.27 35.41 31.22
C LYS A 627 -17.02 35.24 29.73
N ILE A 628 -16.15 34.28 29.43
CA ILE A 628 -15.52 34.15 28.13
C ILE A 628 -16.51 33.58 27.11
N ASP A 629 -17.39 32.69 27.55
CA ASP A 629 -18.45 32.05 26.75
C ASP A 629 -19.54 33.03 26.25
N SER A 630 -19.44 34.31 26.60
CA SER A 630 -20.38 35.36 26.17
C SER A 630 -19.80 36.39 25.21
N ILE A 631 -18.57 36.21 24.70
CA ILE A 631 -17.96 37.13 23.72
C ILE A 631 -18.52 36.82 22.33
N ASP A 632 -19.39 37.69 21.82
CA ASP A 632 -20.03 37.54 20.51
C ASP A 632 -19.17 38.15 19.38
N TYR A 633 -18.44 39.23 19.69
CA TYR A 633 -17.64 39.99 18.74
C TYR A 633 -16.28 40.39 19.31
N PHE A 634 -15.33 40.65 18.41
CA PHE A 634 -13.99 41.13 18.73
C PHE A 634 -13.66 42.38 17.90
N MET A 635 -13.15 43.43 18.55
CA MET A 635 -12.90 44.72 17.92
C MET A 635 -11.53 45.28 18.31
N PHE A 636 -10.80 45.79 17.32
CA PHE A 636 -9.61 46.61 17.54
C PHE A 636 -9.98 48.08 17.69
N ILE A 637 -9.38 48.75 18.66
CA ILE A 637 -9.47 50.21 18.81
C ILE A 637 -8.08 50.81 18.56
N VAL A 638 -8.04 51.79 17.67
CA VAL A 638 -6.85 52.59 17.36
C VAL A 638 -7.22 54.05 17.62
N GLU A 639 -6.53 54.72 18.54
CA GLU A 639 -6.77 56.15 18.86
C GLU A 639 -8.26 56.48 19.09
N ASN A 640 -8.99 55.65 19.87
CA ASN A 640 -10.43 55.77 20.15
C ASN A 640 -11.37 55.64 18.92
N ALA A 641 -10.90 55.02 17.84
CA ALA A 641 -11.71 54.68 16.68
C ALA A 641 -11.51 53.22 16.24
N SER A 642 -12.46 52.68 15.49
CA SER A 642 -12.40 51.32 14.93
C SER A 642 -12.90 51.28 13.49
N GLU A 643 -12.26 50.48 12.65
CA GLU A 643 -12.67 50.28 11.24
C GLU A 643 -13.73 49.17 11.09
N GLY A 644 -13.87 48.29 12.07
CA GLY A 644 -14.75 47.13 11.98
C GLY A 644 -14.55 46.12 13.10
N TYR A 645 -15.29 45.00 13.01
CA TYR A 645 -15.27 43.95 14.01
C TYR A 645 -15.28 42.56 13.38
N TYR A 646 -14.79 41.58 14.14
CA TYR A 646 -14.86 40.17 13.82
C TYR A 646 -15.97 39.52 14.62
N ARG A 647 -16.68 38.57 14.02
CA ARG A 647 -17.55 37.67 14.77
C ARG A 647 -16.72 36.57 15.43
N VAL A 648 -17.01 36.29 16.70
CA VAL A 648 -16.36 35.23 17.47
C VAL A 648 -17.25 33.99 17.45
N THR A 649 -16.67 32.86 17.06
CA THR A 649 -17.37 31.55 17.04
C THR A 649 -17.05 30.70 18.25
N ASN A 650 -15.86 30.89 18.82
CA ASN A 650 -15.42 30.18 19.99
C ASN A 650 -14.42 31.05 20.76
N SER A 651 -14.49 31.01 22.07
CA SER A 651 -13.60 31.73 22.98
C SER A 651 -13.17 30.77 24.09
N ARG A 652 -11.87 30.64 24.31
CA ARG A 652 -11.32 29.75 25.36
C ARG A 652 -10.02 30.28 25.94
N LEU A 653 -9.72 29.93 27.18
CA LEU A 653 -8.40 30.18 27.75
C LEU A 653 -7.44 29.05 27.39
N ARG A 654 -6.17 29.39 27.24
CA ARG A 654 -5.07 28.44 27.10
C ARG A 654 -3.86 28.96 27.86
N ILE A 655 -2.98 28.04 28.26
CA ILE A 655 -1.66 28.39 28.78
C ILE A 655 -0.66 28.16 27.66
N LYS A 656 0.17 29.17 27.38
CA LYS A 656 1.26 29.10 26.42
C LYS A 656 2.42 29.91 27.00
N ASP A 657 3.60 29.30 27.07
CA ASP A 657 4.80 29.89 27.67
C ASP A 657 4.57 30.44 29.09
N ASP A 658 3.90 29.65 29.95
CA ASP A 658 3.53 30.00 31.33
C ASP A 658 2.67 31.26 31.50
N LYS A 659 2.04 31.73 30.42
CA LYS A 659 1.12 32.87 30.43
C LYS A 659 -0.29 32.44 30.08
N LEU A 660 -1.27 33.04 30.76
CA LEU A 660 -2.68 32.87 30.44
C LEU A 660 -3.02 33.65 29.17
N ILE A 661 -3.60 32.98 28.19
CA ILE A 661 -3.98 33.56 26.90
C ILE A 661 -5.46 33.31 26.64
N LEU A 662 -6.18 34.35 26.25
CA LEU A 662 -7.51 34.25 25.65
C LEU A 662 -7.36 33.97 24.16
N PHE A 663 -7.84 32.81 23.74
CA PHE A 663 -7.90 32.40 22.34
C PHE A 663 -9.31 32.63 21.80
N LEU A 664 -9.42 33.41 20.74
CA LEU A 664 -10.66 33.67 20.01
C LEU A 664 -10.58 33.05 18.61
N SER A 665 -11.57 32.24 18.24
CA SER A 665 -11.79 31.81 16.86
C SER A 665 -12.65 32.85 16.15
N LEU A 666 -12.08 33.47 15.12
CA LEU A 666 -12.70 34.57 14.38
C LEU A 666 -13.23 34.06 13.03
N THR A 667 -14.34 34.65 12.58
CA THR A 667 -14.87 34.46 11.23
C THR A 667 -14.85 35.77 10.46
N ASP A 668 -15.76 35.95 9.50
CA ASP A 668 -15.82 37.09 8.60
C ASP A 668 -15.66 38.44 9.33
N TYR A 669 -14.79 39.29 8.76
CA TYR A 669 -14.59 40.66 9.20
C TYR A 669 -15.71 41.55 8.63
N HIS A 670 -16.29 42.39 9.48
CA HIS A 670 -17.33 43.34 9.13
C HIS A 670 -16.81 44.77 9.34
N SER A 671 -16.57 45.49 8.25
CA SER A 671 -16.20 46.92 8.28
C SER A 671 -17.42 47.82 8.57
N PHE A 672 -17.23 48.93 9.26
CA PHE A 672 -18.27 49.91 9.59
C PHE A 672 -18.66 50.89 8.45
N GLU A 673 -18.29 50.59 7.19
CA GLU A 673 -18.27 51.48 6.00
C GLU A 673 -17.14 52.54 6.04
N PHE A 674 -16.78 53.12 4.87
CA PHE A 674 -15.53 53.85 4.59
C PHE A 674 -14.84 54.55 5.79
N GLY A 675 -13.77 53.92 6.29
CA GLY A 675 -12.83 54.50 7.25
C GLY A 675 -13.05 54.13 8.73
N PHE A 676 -12.24 54.73 9.61
CA PHE A 676 -12.35 54.56 11.06
C PHE A 676 -13.54 55.33 11.62
N LYS A 677 -14.32 54.67 12.47
CA LYS A 677 -15.45 55.27 13.20
C LYS A 677 -15.10 55.45 14.67
N GLU A 678 -15.43 56.62 15.21
CA GLU A 678 -15.20 56.94 16.62
C GLU A 678 -16.04 56.04 17.53
N VAL A 679 -15.43 55.51 18.58
CA VAL A 679 -16.05 54.63 19.58
C VAL A 679 -15.88 55.23 20.98
N ALA A 680 -16.76 54.86 21.91
CA ALA A 680 -16.68 55.33 23.29
C ALA A 680 -15.36 54.92 23.96
N GLU A 681 -14.81 55.80 24.81
CA GLU A 681 -13.58 55.54 25.55
C GLU A 681 -13.79 54.34 26.50
N CYS A 682 -12.97 53.30 26.35
CA CYS A 682 -13.05 52.10 27.16
C CYS A 682 -11.67 51.51 27.45
N GLU A 683 -11.56 50.79 28.56
CA GLU A 683 -10.31 50.14 28.96
C GLU A 683 -9.96 48.99 27.99
N THR A 684 -8.71 48.92 27.55
CA THR A 684 -8.24 47.81 26.69
C THR A 684 -8.36 46.46 27.43
N LYS A 685 -8.67 45.39 26.68
CA LYS A 685 -8.90 44.04 27.20
C LYS A 685 -10.10 43.93 28.14
N THR A 686 -11.20 44.59 27.79
CA THR A 686 -12.48 44.51 28.52
C THR A 686 -13.62 44.04 27.62
N ILE A 687 -14.70 43.57 28.23
CA ILE A 687 -15.95 43.20 27.54
C ILE A 687 -16.96 44.31 27.77
N VAL A 688 -17.50 44.86 26.68
CA VAL A 688 -18.50 45.93 26.69
C VAL A 688 -19.68 45.56 25.80
N SER A 689 -20.84 46.18 26.01
CA SER A 689 -21.96 46.02 25.07
C SER A 689 -21.68 46.80 23.79
N LEU A 690 -21.99 46.21 22.63
CA LEU A 690 -21.83 46.87 21.33
C LEU A 690 -22.57 48.23 21.26
N ARG A 691 -23.74 48.34 21.91
CA ARG A 691 -24.53 49.58 21.95
C ARG A 691 -23.84 50.70 22.70
N ASP A 692 -23.27 50.37 23.86
CA ASP A 692 -22.55 51.32 24.72
C ASP A 692 -21.25 51.79 24.05
N LEU A 693 -20.61 50.91 23.27
CA LEU A 693 -19.35 51.21 22.57
C LEU A 693 -19.56 52.06 21.31
N MET A 694 -20.64 51.85 20.57
CA MET A 694 -20.90 52.53 19.29
C MET A 694 -21.69 53.85 19.45
N ASN A 695 -21.97 54.30 20.68
CA ASN A 695 -22.80 55.47 20.99
C ASN A 695 -24.18 55.45 20.26
N ILE A 696 -24.78 54.27 20.09
CA ILE A 696 -26.09 54.11 19.46
C ILE A 696 -27.14 54.11 20.57
N GLY A 697 -27.80 55.26 20.76
CA GLY A 697 -28.89 55.44 21.71
C GLY A 697 -30.14 54.62 21.39
#